data_AF-A0A4Q3RK46-F1
#
_entry.id   AF-A0A4Q3RK46-F1
#
_cell.length_a   1.000
_cell.length_b   1.000
_cell.length_c   1.000
_cell.angle_alpha   90.00
_cell.angle_beta   90.00
_cell.angle_gamma   90.00
#
_symmetry.space_group_name_H-M   'P 1'
#
loop_
_entity.id
_entity.type
_entity.pdbx_description
1 polymer ?
#
loop_
_entity_poly.entity_id
_entity_poly.type
_entity_poly.pdbx_seq_one_letter_code
_entity_poly.pdbx_strand_id
1 'polypeptide(L)'
;MTKWFWFQLVQPYGAVGLGLRPYGVRRVFCLIDNTKMGHTATENKPLVCEVCIMWNEMFLLLDEKEIALLSNLLTLLVSVLQAANACQCLSANMNCKKGGMSCQQRHMKCCAKHNRCITFEKQTSPTLLRLFFVFFLLYFSNFLSAQSSAPFYFMHYGMENGLASNETFSVAQDATGFLWVATNNGLQRFDGLQFKTFKKDPKNPQSLPSNVISNVMIDAKDNLWVITHGGAVGVFDKNRFTYTTVPTFTREPGITAYGELRFIKDESGNLFLSIRGHDVLKYDEQKNEFRSILDFIPINPTWGFTSISQQPGTQKYWMGLQTGGLVIYNRKTGKLSYTGHNVENEPAIEAFGPKSDFAFSFFDKQGRVWFQAWGGGFPLCMQYDPRRKEKPLEQYEFITALKTYHEFRGFMQQQNGQVWVFGSKLLAYYNEAEKKFELIPSDIVNGQGISFEMIASLYEDREKNIWVATQDQGLYRFNPVMQHFTNITHKARARTGIGNGEVMSFAQTRNGDLLVGTWEDGPFRYTSQLKNIATGIRDSVKFGTPYIWSMYESRDSNTIWMGAQPGLYAFNQSTGSWTHRNPPILNNRTIRQVVEDKQGNLWLGTHAYGVFRWLNPNDKKKDSLIKMTETRDFMINRLMVDRKGMVWVGTGNEGVFLYDGATGKLVKNWTDPSTPEAGMIRNSIMSFLDYSDSLVLIASLDKILVYNRQTKTLRLTKLPDNLVGNISTMERDDEGYIWVGTTNALYRIHLNKQVLMMFNRSDGWTSERFTLAASKKLRDGRMVFGTSNSFIVFHPRVAGASEPPAPIHITGVSVGSRELRLDSVLQLEQLHLNAGDNTLGIDFSTLRFGALYAIQYKMEGIDDDWKNAAQQSRINYPFLPPGPYRLLFRTFNADGVPSRTTVLSIRVHPPWYKTWWFYTLVAVG
;
A
#
# COMPACT_ATOMS: atom_id res chain seq x y z
N MET A 1 18.50 -7.52 -55.20
CA MET A 1 19.06 -6.22 -55.60
C MET A 1 19.29 -5.40 -54.34
N THR A 2 20.57 -5.05 -54.10
CA THR A 2 21.13 -3.90 -53.33
C THR A 2 20.46 -3.50 -52.00
N LYS A 3 20.98 -3.83 -50.81
CA LYS A 3 22.23 -3.41 -50.09
C LYS A 3 22.34 -1.91 -49.77
N TRP A 4 22.85 -1.65 -48.55
CA TRP A 4 23.83 -0.64 -48.04
C TRP A 4 23.37 -0.08 -46.67
N PHE A 5 24.19 0.20 -45.63
CA PHE A 5 25.47 -0.31 -45.06
C PHE A 5 25.77 0.56 -43.79
N TRP A 6 26.18 -0.05 -42.65
CA TRP A 6 27.21 0.36 -41.65
C TRP A 6 27.07 1.68 -40.83
N PHE A 7 27.50 1.82 -39.55
CA PHE A 7 28.75 1.50 -38.79
C PHE A 7 28.43 1.37 -37.25
N GLN A 8 29.22 0.87 -36.28
CA GLN A 8 30.68 0.72 -36.07
C GLN A 8 31.02 -0.42 -35.06
N LEU A 9 32.14 -1.10 -35.32
CA LEU A 9 32.92 -1.99 -34.43
C LEU A 9 33.85 -1.19 -33.50
N VAL A 10 34.30 -1.80 -32.38
CA VAL A 10 35.73 -2.12 -32.08
C VAL A 10 35.84 -2.79 -30.68
N GLN A 11 36.35 -4.02 -30.68
CA GLN A 11 36.93 -4.86 -29.58
C GLN A 11 38.39 -4.39 -29.27
N PRO A 12 39.21 -4.92 -28.31
CA PRO A 12 39.31 -6.34 -27.93
C PRO A 12 39.94 -6.79 -26.57
N TYR A 13 39.91 -8.13 -26.39
CA TYR A 13 40.81 -9.06 -25.67
C TYR A 13 40.69 -9.36 -24.16
N GLY A 14 40.58 -10.67 -23.89
CA GLY A 14 40.87 -11.33 -22.61
C GLY A 14 40.31 -12.75 -22.51
N ALA A 15 40.91 -13.71 -23.23
CA ALA A 15 40.53 -15.13 -23.17
C ALA A 15 41.21 -15.87 -22.00
N VAL A 16 40.45 -16.61 -21.20
CA VAL A 16 40.90 -17.84 -20.52
C VAL A 16 39.76 -18.85 -20.60
N GLY A 17 39.98 -19.94 -21.33
CA GLY A 17 39.05 -21.06 -21.43
C GLY A 17 39.34 -22.11 -20.35
N LEU A 18 38.29 -22.60 -19.70
CA LEU A 18 38.25 -23.91 -19.04
C LEU A 18 36.84 -24.46 -19.28
N GLY A 19 36.78 -25.57 -20.04
CA GLY A 19 35.54 -26.20 -20.45
C GLY A 19 34.96 -27.13 -19.39
N LEU A 20 33.63 -27.15 -19.28
CA LEU A 20 32.86 -28.27 -18.75
C LEU A 20 31.54 -28.39 -19.54
N ARG A 21 31.23 -29.61 -19.99
CA ARG A 21 30.07 -29.99 -20.80
C ARG A 21 28.78 -30.02 -19.95
N PRO A 22 27.58 -29.73 -20.51
CA PRO A 22 26.32 -29.98 -19.83
C PRO A 22 25.88 -31.45 -19.96
N TYR A 23 25.61 -32.10 -18.83
CA TYR A 23 24.95 -33.40 -18.77
C TYR A 23 23.45 -33.25 -19.07
N GLY A 24 22.94 -34.02 -20.04
CA GLY A 24 21.52 -34.15 -20.34
C GLY A 24 20.82 -35.15 -19.42
N VAL A 25 19.64 -34.77 -18.92
CA VAL A 25 18.76 -35.65 -18.14
C VAL A 25 18.11 -36.69 -19.06
N ARG A 26 18.44 -37.97 -18.84
CA ARG A 26 17.81 -39.14 -19.51
C ARG A 26 16.45 -39.43 -18.86
N ARG A 27 15.40 -39.57 -19.68
CA ARG A 27 14.14 -40.23 -19.32
C ARG A 27 14.39 -41.73 -19.13
N VAL A 28 14.00 -42.29 -17.99
CA VAL A 28 13.99 -43.74 -17.74
C VAL A 28 12.67 -44.32 -18.24
N PHE A 29 12.72 -45.14 -19.29
CA PHE A 29 11.63 -46.05 -19.69
C PHE A 29 11.95 -47.44 -19.13
N CYS A 30 11.04 -48.01 -18.32
CA CYS A 30 11.08 -49.44 -18.00
C CYS A 30 10.42 -50.23 -19.14
N LEU A 31 11.24 -50.91 -19.93
CA LEU A 31 10.83 -52.00 -20.83
C LEU A 31 10.69 -53.27 -19.99
N ILE A 32 9.51 -53.91 -20.01
CA ILE A 32 9.36 -55.32 -19.63
C ILE A 32 9.36 -56.11 -20.93
N ASP A 33 10.39 -56.93 -21.09
CA ASP A 33 10.59 -57.84 -22.21
C ASP A 33 9.70 -59.09 -22.01
N ASN A 34 8.81 -59.36 -22.95
CA ASN A 34 7.98 -60.58 -22.99
C ASN A 34 8.17 -61.24 -24.36
N THR A 35 9.16 -62.11 -24.46
CA THR A 35 9.30 -63.04 -25.60
C THR A 35 8.77 -64.42 -25.22
N LYS A 36 8.03 -65.02 -26.17
CA LYS A 36 7.43 -66.38 -26.22
C LYS A 36 6.01 -66.54 -25.64
N MET A 37 5.01 -66.42 -26.51
CA MET A 37 4.13 -67.53 -26.97
C MET A 37 3.03 -66.95 -27.89
N GLY A 38 2.85 -67.56 -29.05
CA GLY A 38 1.80 -67.18 -30.00
C GLY A 38 0.44 -67.79 -29.63
N HIS A 39 -0.63 -67.00 -29.79
CA HIS A 39 -1.83 -67.32 -30.57
C HIS A 39 -2.88 -66.21 -30.40
N THR A 40 -3.79 -66.19 -31.36
CA THR A 40 -4.77 -65.18 -31.74
C THR A 40 -5.92 -64.92 -30.76
N ALA A 41 -6.43 -63.68 -30.87
CA ALA A 41 -7.82 -63.23 -30.75
C ALA A 41 -8.31 -62.52 -29.46
N THR A 42 -8.92 -61.36 -29.74
CA THR A 42 -10.01 -60.64 -29.04
C THR A 42 -9.74 -59.81 -27.78
N GLU A 43 -10.10 -58.52 -27.91
CA GLU A 43 -10.49 -57.50 -26.92
C GLU A 43 -10.01 -57.65 -25.47
N ASN A 44 -9.23 -56.66 -24.98
CA ASN A 44 -9.42 -56.13 -23.62
C ASN A 44 -8.74 -54.76 -23.42
N LYS A 45 -9.48 -53.85 -22.76
CA LYS A 45 -9.11 -52.49 -22.36
C LYS A 45 -7.91 -52.48 -21.38
N PRO A 46 -7.02 -51.47 -21.39
CA PRO A 46 -6.11 -51.26 -20.28
C PRO A 46 -6.82 -50.54 -19.13
N LEU A 47 -6.85 -51.18 -17.94
CA LEU A 47 -7.06 -50.48 -16.68
C LEU A 47 -5.84 -49.57 -16.44
N VAL A 48 -6.02 -48.26 -16.63
CA VAL A 48 -5.07 -47.27 -16.12
C VAL A 48 -5.42 -47.01 -14.66
N CYS A 49 -4.52 -47.39 -13.76
CA CYS A 49 -4.62 -47.11 -12.33
C CYS A 49 -4.37 -45.61 -12.10
N GLU A 50 -5.34 -44.90 -11.50
CA GLU A 50 -5.32 -43.44 -11.27
C GLU A 50 -4.15 -42.92 -10.41
N VAL A 51 -3.36 -43.81 -9.82
CA VAL A 51 -2.18 -43.44 -8.99
C VAL A 51 -0.98 -43.02 -9.85
N CYS A 52 -0.85 -43.48 -11.11
CA CYS A 52 0.33 -43.17 -11.94
C CYS A 52 0.28 -41.82 -12.65
N ILE A 53 -0.90 -41.18 -12.79
CA ILE A 53 -1.03 -39.87 -13.47
C ILE A 53 -0.75 -38.70 -12.53
N MET A 54 -1.01 -38.86 -11.22
CA MET A 54 -0.73 -37.81 -10.22
C MET A 54 0.76 -37.56 -9.98
N TRP A 55 1.65 -38.53 -10.24
CA TRP A 55 3.05 -38.45 -9.84
C TRP A 55 3.98 -37.82 -10.90
N ASN A 56 3.52 -37.72 -12.16
CA ASN A 56 4.32 -37.12 -13.23
C ASN A 56 4.29 -35.58 -13.22
N GLU A 57 3.28 -34.96 -12.61
CA GLU A 57 3.22 -33.49 -12.49
C GLU A 57 3.96 -32.95 -11.25
N MET A 58 4.24 -33.79 -10.26
CA MET A 58 4.91 -33.37 -9.01
C MET A 58 6.42 -33.15 -9.17
N PHE A 59 7.06 -33.82 -10.14
CA PHE A 59 8.51 -33.69 -10.41
C PHE A 59 8.91 -32.42 -11.16
N LEU A 60 7.95 -31.63 -11.65
CA LEU A 60 8.22 -30.38 -12.38
C LEU A 60 8.40 -29.16 -11.46
N LEU A 61 8.34 -29.34 -10.14
CA LEU A 61 8.29 -28.25 -9.15
C LEU A 61 9.35 -28.36 -8.02
N LEU A 62 10.32 -29.29 -8.10
CA LEU A 62 11.25 -29.59 -7.01
C LEU A 62 12.73 -29.40 -7.41
N ASP A 63 13.57 -28.94 -6.49
CA ASP A 63 15.03 -28.80 -6.62
C ASP A 63 15.75 -30.17 -6.44
N GLU A 64 16.97 -30.32 -6.99
CA GLU A 64 17.83 -31.51 -6.84
C GLU A 64 18.01 -31.99 -5.38
N LYS A 65 18.06 -31.08 -4.39
CA LYS A 65 18.15 -31.45 -2.97
C LYS A 65 16.86 -32.08 -2.42
N GLU A 66 15.71 -31.68 -2.94
CA GLU A 66 14.41 -32.18 -2.52
C GLU A 66 14.12 -33.56 -3.13
N ILE A 67 14.60 -33.80 -4.35
CA ILE A 67 14.54 -35.11 -5.02
C ILE A 67 15.36 -36.17 -4.26
N ALA A 68 16.53 -35.80 -3.74
CA ALA A 68 17.39 -36.71 -2.96
C ALA A 68 16.77 -37.11 -1.59
N LEU A 69 16.00 -36.20 -0.97
CA LEU A 69 15.32 -36.48 0.29
C LEU A 69 14.11 -37.40 0.10
N LEU A 70 13.35 -37.18 -0.98
CA LEU A 70 12.21 -38.02 -1.37
C LEU A 70 12.64 -39.43 -1.80
N SER A 71 13.79 -39.58 -2.46
CA SER A 71 14.29 -40.91 -2.83
C SER A 71 14.67 -41.72 -1.59
N ASN A 72 15.30 -41.11 -0.58
CA ASN A 72 15.67 -41.78 0.67
C ASN A 72 14.44 -42.22 1.49
N LEU A 73 13.37 -41.43 1.50
CA LEU A 73 12.08 -41.78 2.10
C LEU A 73 11.39 -42.94 1.37
N LEU A 74 11.48 -43.00 0.04
CA LEU A 74 10.94 -44.10 -0.76
C LEU A 74 11.68 -45.42 -0.50
N THR A 75 13.01 -45.39 -0.36
CA THR A 75 13.82 -46.57 -0.02
C THR A 75 13.46 -47.11 1.37
N LEU A 76 13.15 -46.22 2.33
CA LEU A 76 12.70 -46.60 3.66
C LEU A 76 11.29 -47.23 3.66
N LEU A 77 10.38 -46.72 2.83
CA LEU A 77 9.02 -47.25 2.68
C LEU A 77 8.98 -48.61 1.96
N VAL A 78 9.82 -48.80 0.93
CA VAL A 78 9.93 -50.08 0.21
C VAL A 78 10.56 -51.17 1.07
N SER A 79 11.55 -50.83 1.91
CA SER A 79 12.17 -51.77 2.84
C SER A 79 11.22 -52.21 3.97
N VAL A 80 10.35 -51.31 4.46
CA VAL A 80 9.29 -51.65 5.43
C VAL A 80 8.20 -52.54 4.80
N LEU A 81 7.86 -52.32 3.52
CA LEU A 81 6.88 -53.15 2.79
C LEU A 81 7.44 -54.53 2.39
N GLN A 82 8.74 -54.64 2.10
CA GLN A 82 9.40 -55.92 1.82
C GLN A 82 9.57 -56.78 3.08
N ALA A 83 9.79 -56.16 4.25
CA ALA A 83 9.84 -56.88 5.54
C ALA A 83 8.48 -57.48 5.94
N ALA A 84 7.36 -56.89 5.50
CA ALA A 84 6.01 -57.40 5.79
C ALA A 84 5.59 -58.61 4.92
N ASN A 85 6.27 -58.87 3.80
CA ASN A 85 5.95 -59.96 2.87
C ASN A 85 6.88 -61.19 2.97
N ALA A 86 7.86 -61.20 3.89
CA ALA A 86 8.86 -62.26 4.02
C ALA A 86 8.52 -63.36 5.07
N CYS A 87 7.31 -63.38 5.62
CA CYS A 87 6.83 -64.46 6.50
C CYS A 87 5.61 -65.17 5.89
N GLN A 88 5.83 -66.06 4.91
CA GLN A 88 5.04 -67.29 4.66
C GLN A 88 5.42 -67.89 3.29
N CYS A 89 6.43 -68.76 3.26
CA CYS A 89 6.54 -69.82 2.25
C CYS A 89 7.46 -70.92 2.80
N LEU A 90 6.88 -71.87 3.55
CA LEU A 90 7.49 -73.18 3.77
C LEU A 90 6.37 -74.22 3.86
N SER A 91 6.52 -75.25 3.01
CA SER A 91 5.78 -76.51 2.92
C SER A 91 4.38 -76.48 2.29
N ALA A 92 4.26 -77.00 1.07
CA ALA A 92 3.82 -78.38 0.86
C ALA A 92 3.84 -78.73 -0.64
N ASN A 93 4.80 -79.57 -1.01
CA ASN A 93 4.80 -80.34 -2.26
C ASN A 93 3.63 -81.33 -2.24
N MET A 94 2.87 -81.45 -3.34
CA MET A 94 2.44 -82.75 -3.84
C MET A 94 1.92 -82.69 -5.29
N ASN A 95 2.55 -83.51 -6.14
CA ASN A 95 2.18 -83.85 -7.51
C ASN A 95 0.85 -84.62 -7.55
N CYS A 96 0.04 -84.43 -8.60
CA CYS A 96 -0.51 -85.57 -9.35
C CYS A 96 -1.07 -85.20 -10.74
N LYS A 97 -0.92 -86.16 -11.65
CA LYS A 97 -1.22 -86.17 -13.09
C LYS A 97 -2.68 -86.55 -13.40
N LYS A 98 -3.08 -86.23 -14.65
CA LYS A 98 -4.08 -86.88 -15.53
C LYS A 98 -5.58 -86.83 -15.15
N GLY A 99 -6.36 -86.26 -16.07
CA GLY A 99 -7.69 -86.76 -16.43
C GLY A 99 -8.88 -85.80 -16.25
N GLY A 100 -9.46 -85.36 -17.37
CA GLY A 100 -10.91 -85.35 -17.60
C GLY A 100 -11.83 -84.41 -16.81
N MET A 101 -12.28 -83.35 -17.51
CA MET A 101 -13.60 -82.67 -17.42
C MET A 101 -13.96 -81.77 -16.22
N SER A 102 -14.01 -80.47 -16.56
CA SER A 102 -15.06 -79.44 -16.42
C SER A 102 -15.96 -79.28 -15.17
N CYS A 103 -15.98 -78.00 -14.75
CA CYS A 103 -17.10 -77.15 -14.33
C CYS A 103 -17.97 -77.52 -13.11
N GLN A 104 -18.04 -76.55 -12.19
CA GLN A 104 -19.15 -76.29 -11.26
C GLN A 104 -19.85 -77.54 -10.70
N GLN A 105 -19.25 -78.25 -9.71
CA GLN A 105 -19.99 -78.98 -8.65
C GLN A 105 -19.14 -79.83 -7.68
N ARG A 106 -17.85 -79.50 -7.41
CA ARG A 106 -17.05 -80.29 -6.44
C ARG A 106 -16.37 -79.56 -5.28
N HIS A 107 -16.82 -78.36 -4.92
CA HIS A 107 -16.44 -77.73 -3.64
C HIS A 107 -17.61 -77.06 -2.90
N MET A 108 -18.76 -77.74 -2.87
CA MET A 108 -19.88 -77.38 -1.97
C MET A 108 -20.23 -78.48 -0.95
N LYS A 109 -19.31 -79.43 -0.69
CA LYS A 109 -19.44 -80.45 0.37
C LYS A 109 -18.07 -80.88 0.89
N CYS A 110 -17.33 -79.98 1.52
CA CYS A 110 -16.24 -80.34 2.45
C CYS A 110 -15.81 -79.11 3.28
N CYS A 111 -16.68 -78.65 4.18
CA CYS A 111 -16.33 -77.99 5.46
C CYS A 111 -17.60 -77.43 6.14
N ALA A 112 -18.52 -78.33 6.45
CA ALA A 112 -19.47 -78.15 7.55
C ALA A 112 -19.04 -79.07 8.68
N LYS A 113 -17.96 -78.69 9.39
CA LYS A 113 -17.57 -79.19 10.73
C LYS A 113 -16.25 -78.55 11.15
N HIS A 114 -16.33 -77.36 11.73
CA HIS A 114 -15.63 -76.92 12.94
C HIS A 114 -15.62 -75.39 13.03
N ASN A 115 -16.31 -74.90 14.06
CA ASN A 115 -16.29 -73.51 14.51
C ASN A 115 -14.86 -73.04 14.78
N ARG A 116 -14.47 -71.93 14.13
CA ARG A 116 -13.73 -70.78 14.69
C ARG A 116 -13.59 -69.72 13.61
N CYS A 117 -14.44 -68.68 13.67
CA CYS A 117 -14.23 -67.45 12.92
C CYS A 117 -13.03 -66.70 13.53
N ILE A 118 -12.01 -66.42 12.73
CA ILE A 118 -11.03 -65.37 13.01
C ILE A 118 -11.11 -64.39 11.85
N THR A 119 -11.83 -63.29 12.07
CA THR A 119 -11.83 -62.09 11.23
C THR A 119 -10.53 -61.33 11.48
N PHE A 120 -9.65 -61.24 10.47
CA PHE A 120 -8.53 -60.30 10.49
C PHE A 120 -8.97 -58.96 9.88
N GLU A 121 -9.43 -58.05 10.73
CA GLU A 121 -9.44 -56.62 10.43
C GLU A 121 -7.97 -56.15 10.32
N LYS A 122 -7.56 -55.64 9.16
CA LYS A 122 -6.32 -54.86 9.04
C LYS A 122 -6.52 -53.53 9.79
N GLN A 123 -6.26 -53.54 11.09
CA GLN A 123 -6.06 -52.32 11.87
C GLN A 123 -4.85 -51.59 11.29
N THR A 124 -5.11 -50.59 10.45
CA THR A 124 -4.17 -49.48 10.32
C THR A 124 -4.12 -48.82 11.69
N SER A 125 -2.96 -48.92 12.35
CA SER A 125 -2.75 -48.33 13.68
C SER A 125 -3.18 -46.86 13.62
N PRO A 126 -4.15 -46.42 14.46
CA PRO A 126 -4.61 -45.03 14.47
C PRO A 126 -3.46 -44.05 14.79
N THR A 127 -2.37 -44.54 15.36
CA THR A 127 -1.14 -43.81 15.65
C THR A 127 -0.35 -43.47 14.38
N LEU A 128 -0.27 -44.37 13.40
CA LEU A 128 0.42 -44.13 12.12
C LEU A 128 -0.35 -43.16 11.22
N LEU A 129 -1.69 -43.26 11.20
CA LEU A 129 -2.54 -42.32 10.46
C LEU A 129 -2.50 -40.92 11.09
N ARG A 130 -2.46 -40.83 12.43
CA ARG A 130 -2.27 -39.56 13.16
C ARG A 130 -0.89 -38.96 12.92
N LEU A 131 0.18 -39.76 12.94
CA LEU A 131 1.53 -39.28 12.64
C LEU A 131 1.64 -38.78 11.20
N PHE A 132 1.02 -39.47 10.23
CA PHE A 132 0.94 -39.00 8.85
C PHE A 132 0.16 -37.68 8.74
N PHE A 133 -0.99 -37.54 9.39
CA PHE A 133 -1.76 -36.29 9.42
C PHE A 133 -0.99 -35.14 10.09
N VAL A 134 -0.26 -35.42 11.18
CA VAL A 134 0.58 -34.42 11.87
C VAL A 134 1.75 -34.01 10.97
N PHE A 135 2.42 -34.96 10.31
CA PHE A 135 3.48 -34.64 9.35
C PHE A 135 2.94 -33.87 8.15
N PHE A 136 1.77 -34.25 7.63
CA PHE A 136 1.09 -33.57 6.52
C PHE A 136 0.66 -32.15 6.91
N LEU A 137 0.14 -31.94 8.13
CA LEU A 137 -0.20 -30.62 8.67
C LEU A 137 1.05 -29.77 8.93
N LEU A 138 2.14 -30.35 9.42
CA LEU A 138 3.42 -29.66 9.61
C LEU A 138 4.06 -29.30 8.26
N TYR A 139 3.99 -30.18 7.26
CA TYR A 139 4.49 -29.91 5.92
C TYR A 139 3.68 -28.81 5.22
N PHE A 140 2.35 -28.83 5.34
CA PHE A 140 1.48 -27.76 4.81
C PHE A 140 1.54 -26.46 5.61
N SER A 141 1.90 -26.49 6.89
CA SER A 141 2.11 -25.27 7.68
C SER A 141 3.31 -24.46 7.18
N ASN A 142 4.32 -25.11 6.58
CA ASN A 142 5.42 -24.40 5.91
C ASN A 142 5.04 -23.82 4.53
N PHE A 143 3.93 -24.28 3.94
CA PHE A 143 3.35 -23.68 2.72
C PHE A 143 2.38 -22.53 3.02
N LEU A 144 2.02 -22.34 4.29
CA LEU A 144 1.23 -21.20 4.74
C LEU A 144 2.17 -20.07 5.16
N SER A 145 2.41 -19.17 4.20
CA SER A 145 2.97 -17.82 4.34
C SER A 145 4.48 -17.69 4.12
N ALA A 146 4.87 -17.60 2.84
CA ALA A 146 5.68 -16.46 2.43
C ALA A 146 4.69 -15.43 1.87
N GLN A 147 4.03 -14.69 2.75
CA GLN A 147 3.31 -13.50 2.33
C GLN A 147 4.40 -12.53 1.88
N SER A 148 4.55 -12.28 0.57
CA SER A 148 5.40 -11.16 0.15
C SER A 148 4.88 -9.95 0.90
N SER A 149 5.72 -9.31 1.70
CA SER A 149 5.37 -8.07 2.37
C SER A 149 4.74 -7.13 1.35
N ALA A 150 3.57 -6.58 1.68
CA ALA A 150 2.90 -5.64 0.79
C ALA A 150 3.89 -4.50 0.49
N PRO A 151 4.09 -4.12 -0.78
CA PRO A 151 5.04 -3.07 -1.11
C PRO A 151 4.61 -1.77 -0.43
N PHE A 152 5.53 -1.12 0.28
CA PHE A 152 5.26 0.20 0.86
C PHE A 152 5.23 1.25 -0.25
N TYR A 153 4.24 2.14 -0.18
CA TYR A 153 4.16 3.32 -1.05
C TYR A 153 4.78 4.52 -0.35
N PHE A 154 5.78 5.12 -1.00
CA PHE A 154 6.47 6.30 -0.50
C PHE A 154 6.06 7.52 -1.31
N MET A 155 5.68 8.56 -0.59
CA MET A 155 5.56 9.92 -1.10
C MET A 155 6.91 10.60 -1.04
N HIS A 156 7.28 11.27 -2.11
CA HIS A 156 8.56 11.96 -2.24
C HIS A 156 8.35 13.48 -2.21
N TYR A 157 9.22 14.17 -1.49
CA TYR A 157 9.29 15.63 -1.41
C TYR A 157 10.71 16.06 -1.78
N GLY A 158 10.85 16.67 -2.95
CA GLY A 158 12.08 17.29 -3.44
C GLY A 158 12.02 18.81 -3.46
N MET A 159 13.04 19.44 -4.04
CA MET A 159 13.11 20.91 -4.20
C MET A 159 11.95 21.47 -5.03
N GLU A 160 11.45 20.70 -6.00
CA GLU A 160 10.27 21.00 -6.79
C GLU A 160 8.98 21.10 -5.97
N ASN A 161 8.95 20.47 -4.77
CA ASN A 161 7.85 20.57 -3.82
C ASN A 161 8.06 21.67 -2.76
N GLY A 162 9.13 22.45 -2.86
CA GLY A 162 9.47 23.52 -1.91
C GLY A 162 10.47 23.12 -0.81
N LEU A 163 11.00 21.90 -0.83
CA LEU A 163 12.09 21.52 0.06
C LEU A 163 13.35 22.37 -0.25
N ALA A 164 14.09 22.79 0.77
CA ALA A 164 15.20 23.73 0.60
C ALA A 164 16.46 23.07 -0.02
N SER A 165 16.58 21.76 0.14
CA SER A 165 17.65 20.93 -0.42
C SER A 165 17.19 19.47 -0.45
N ASN A 166 17.64 18.71 -1.45
CA ASN A 166 17.49 17.24 -1.50
C ASN A 166 18.43 16.51 -0.52
N GLU A 167 19.24 17.24 0.24
CA GLU A 167 20.01 16.68 1.35
C GLU A 167 19.30 16.99 2.66
N THR A 168 18.60 16.00 3.20
CA THR A 168 17.86 16.08 4.45
C THR A 168 18.50 15.20 5.52
N PHE A 169 18.55 15.71 6.75
CA PHE A 169 19.33 15.08 7.82
C PHE A 169 18.47 14.57 8.98
N SER A 170 17.40 15.29 9.30
CA SER A 170 16.62 15.03 10.51
C SER A 170 15.21 15.61 10.40
N VAL A 171 14.25 14.94 11.02
CA VAL A 171 12.83 15.35 11.06
C VAL A 171 12.35 15.28 12.50
N ALA A 172 11.52 16.25 12.92
CA ALA A 172 10.82 16.23 14.19
C ALA A 172 9.42 16.86 14.04
N GLN A 173 8.44 16.43 14.83
CA GLN A 173 7.12 17.06 14.90
C GLN A 173 6.94 17.79 16.22
N ASP A 174 6.47 19.04 16.17
CA ASP A 174 6.13 19.79 17.39
C ASP A 174 4.74 19.45 17.94
N ALA A 175 4.42 19.93 19.15
CA ALA A 175 3.13 19.68 19.79
C ALA A 175 1.95 20.25 18.97
N THR A 176 2.15 21.34 18.23
CA THR A 176 1.08 21.95 17.43
C THR A 176 0.72 21.14 16.18
N GLY A 177 1.69 20.45 15.57
CA GLY A 177 1.46 19.61 14.39
C GLY A 177 2.46 19.81 13.26
N PHE A 178 3.22 20.90 13.27
CA PHE A 178 4.20 21.15 12.21
C PHE A 178 5.34 20.16 12.28
N LEU A 179 5.81 19.76 11.10
CA LEU A 179 7.07 19.06 10.95
C LEU A 179 8.20 20.07 10.77
N TRP A 180 9.34 19.75 11.35
CA TRP A 180 10.58 20.48 11.25
C TRP A 180 11.60 19.60 10.58
N VAL A 181 12.19 20.09 9.50
CA VAL A 181 13.12 19.35 8.64
C VAL A 181 14.46 20.06 8.63
N ALA A 182 15.50 19.34 9.03
CA ALA A 182 16.89 19.75 8.91
C ALA A 182 17.39 19.46 7.49
N THR A 183 17.89 20.48 6.80
CA THR A 183 18.40 20.35 5.43
C THR A 183 19.79 20.96 5.30
N ASN A 184 20.49 20.67 4.20
CA ASN A 184 21.76 21.32 3.86
C ASN A 184 21.62 22.81 3.50
N ASN A 185 20.40 23.36 3.43
CA ASN A 185 20.17 24.74 2.98
C ASN A 185 19.06 25.47 3.77
N GLY A 186 18.91 25.13 5.04
CA GLY A 186 18.05 25.83 5.99
C GLY A 186 17.29 24.86 6.90
N LEU A 187 16.74 25.41 7.97
CA LEU A 187 15.71 24.75 8.76
C LEU A 187 14.37 24.99 8.07
N GLN A 188 13.57 23.95 7.85
CA GLN A 188 12.24 24.12 7.27
C GLN A 188 11.14 23.69 8.23
N ARG A 189 10.05 24.44 8.26
CA ARG A 189 8.78 24.07 8.89
C ARG A 189 7.78 23.67 7.81
N PHE A 190 7.13 22.54 7.97
CA PHE A 190 6.17 21.98 7.01
C PHE A 190 4.81 21.78 7.67
N ASP A 191 3.76 22.24 7.00
CA ASP A 191 2.38 22.20 7.51
C ASP A 191 1.51 21.13 6.85
N GLY A 192 2.10 20.30 5.99
CA GLY A 192 1.40 19.29 5.18
C GLY A 192 1.20 19.70 3.73
N LEU A 193 1.32 21.00 3.42
CA LEU A 193 1.11 21.55 2.08
C LEU A 193 2.27 22.46 1.65
N GLN A 194 2.83 23.25 2.56
CA GLN A 194 3.88 24.23 2.26
C GLN A 194 5.07 24.14 3.23
N PHE A 195 6.26 24.35 2.68
CA PHE A 195 7.49 24.52 3.44
C PHE A 195 7.80 26.01 3.65
N LYS A 196 8.11 26.38 4.90
CA LYS A 196 8.66 27.69 5.26
C LYS A 196 10.13 27.51 5.67
N THR A 197 11.03 28.24 5.00
CA THR A 197 12.48 28.09 5.19
C THR A 197 13.05 29.20 6.06
N PHE A 198 13.85 28.81 7.06
CA PHE A 198 14.63 29.70 7.92
C PHE A 198 16.12 29.53 7.61
N LYS A 199 16.82 30.65 7.43
CA LYS A 199 18.24 30.68 7.04
C LYS A 199 19.03 31.61 7.95
N LYS A 200 20.35 31.54 7.84
CA LYS A 200 21.27 32.53 8.37
C LYS A 200 21.05 33.87 7.67
N ASP A 201 20.91 34.91 8.47
CA ASP A 201 20.92 36.30 8.05
C ASP A 201 22.10 37.02 8.73
N PRO A 202 23.14 37.42 7.99
CA PRO A 202 24.28 38.16 8.54
C PRO A 202 23.92 39.46 9.27
N LYS A 203 22.74 40.04 8.98
CA LYS A 203 22.25 41.29 9.61
C LYS A 203 21.45 41.02 10.89
N ASN A 204 21.02 39.78 11.12
CA ASN A 204 20.23 39.41 12.29
C ASN A 204 21.01 38.37 13.13
N PRO A 205 21.61 38.78 14.26
CA PRO A 205 22.35 37.86 15.13
C PRO A 205 21.47 36.80 15.80
N GLN A 206 20.15 36.98 15.80
CA GLN A 206 19.18 36.00 16.30
C GLN A 206 18.70 35.04 15.20
N SER A 207 19.23 35.13 13.97
CA SER A 207 18.98 34.13 12.94
C SER A 207 19.84 32.86 13.16
N LEU A 208 19.65 31.84 12.32
CA LEU A 208 20.45 30.61 12.42
C LEU A 208 21.95 30.91 12.17
N PRO A 209 22.87 30.30 12.93
CA PRO A 209 24.31 30.57 12.77
C PRO A 209 24.91 29.97 11.47
N SER A 210 24.22 28.99 10.86
CA SER A 210 24.56 28.36 9.59
C SER A 210 23.30 27.91 8.85
N ASN A 211 23.37 27.80 7.52
CA ASN A 211 22.30 27.25 6.70
C ASN A 211 22.27 25.72 6.71
N VAL A 212 23.38 25.08 7.02
CA VAL A 212 23.44 23.61 7.07
C VAL A 212 22.98 23.17 8.45
N ILE A 213 21.85 22.48 8.51
CA ILE A 213 21.24 22.00 9.76
C ILE A 213 21.45 20.49 9.84
N SER A 214 22.20 20.01 10.82
CA SER A 214 22.57 18.59 10.90
C SER A 214 21.58 17.77 11.72
N ASN A 215 20.89 18.37 12.69
CA ASN A 215 19.93 17.66 13.53
C ASN A 215 18.85 18.58 14.09
N VAL A 216 17.64 18.05 14.22
CA VAL A 216 16.52 18.70 14.92
C VAL A 216 15.86 17.73 15.87
N MET A 217 15.39 18.23 17.01
CA MET A 217 14.66 17.43 17.98
C MET A 217 13.70 18.32 18.77
N ILE A 218 12.50 17.83 19.04
CA ILE A 218 11.54 18.46 19.97
C ILE A 218 11.68 17.79 21.32
N ASP A 219 11.93 18.53 22.41
CA ASP A 219 12.02 17.97 23.78
C ASP A 219 10.64 17.77 24.45
N ALA A 220 10.62 17.31 25.70
CA ALA A 220 9.37 17.07 26.44
C ALA A 220 8.60 18.36 26.81
N LYS A 221 9.26 19.53 26.74
CA LYS A 221 8.68 20.86 26.96
C LYS A 221 8.34 21.56 25.65
N ASP A 222 8.38 20.82 24.54
CA ASP A 222 8.12 21.29 23.18
C ASP A 222 9.14 22.32 22.67
N ASN A 223 10.36 22.38 23.22
CA ASN A 223 11.44 23.20 22.67
C ASN A 223 12.02 22.54 21.42
N LEU A 224 12.25 23.34 20.37
CA LEU A 224 12.93 22.89 19.17
C LEU A 224 14.44 23.09 19.31
N TRP A 225 15.13 21.99 19.56
CA TRP A 225 16.57 21.92 19.58
C TRP A 225 17.11 21.75 18.16
N VAL A 226 18.14 22.52 17.83
CA VAL A 226 18.75 22.57 16.51
C VAL A 226 20.25 22.47 16.65
N ILE A 227 20.87 21.61 15.83
CA ILE A 227 22.31 21.54 15.64
C ILE A 227 22.62 22.03 14.23
N THR A 228 23.53 22.99 14.11
CA THR A 228 23.99 23.47 12.81
C THR A 228 25.39 22.95 12.51
N HIS A 229 25.76 22.96 11.23
CA HIS A 229 27.14 22.74 10.82
C HIS A 229 28.09 23.72 11.51
N GLY A 230 29.28 23.25 11.86
CA GLY A 230 30.21 23.96 12.74
C GLY A 230 29.91 23.74 14.24
N GLY A 231 28.96 22.87 14.60
CA GLY A 231 28.81 22.37 15.96
C GLY A 231 27.98 23.24 16.89
N ALA A 232 27.36 24.30 16.40
CA ALA A 232 26.51 25.14 17.23
C ALA A 232 25.24 24.38 17.61
N VAL A 233 24.97 24.33 18.93
CA VAL A 233 23.78 23.72 19.52
C VAL A 233 22.94 24.82 20.13
N GLY A 234 21.62 24.76 19.98
CA GLY A 234 20.75 25.81 20.51
C GLY A 234 19.28 25.51 20.36
N VAL A 235 18.47 26.45 20.86
CA VAL A 235 17.01 26.39 20.80
C VAL A 235 16.51 27.39 19.77
N PHE A 236 15.67 26.93 18.86
CA PHE A 236 14.95 27.76 17.92
C PHE A 236 13.55 28.07 18.46
N ASP A 237 13.30 29.34 18.77
CA ASP A 237 11.97 29.81 19.17
C ASP A 237 11.04 29.73 17.95
N LYS A 238 10.13 28.76 17.98
CA LYS A 238 9.18 28.47 16.90
C LYS A 238 8.17 29.61 16.66
N ASN A 239 8.04 30.55 17.59
CA ASN A 239 7.08 31.65 17.53
C ASN A 239 7.74 32.98 17.14
N ARG A 240 8.97 33.21 17.61
CA ARG A 240 9.79 34.39 17.29
C ARG A 240 10.66 34.19 16.06
N PHE A 241 10.85 32.94 15.63
CA PHE A 241 11.78 32.53 14.58
C PHE A 241 13.20 33.01 14.86
N THR A 242 13.60 32.91 16.13
CA THR A 242 14.92 33.32 16.63
C THR A 242 15.67 32.13 17.21
N TYR A 243 16.97 32.06 16.95
CA TYR A 243 17.86 31.04 17.47
C TYR A 243 18.65 31.57 18.68
N THR A 244 18.73 30.77 19.74
CA THR A 244 19.56 31.04 20.91
C THR A 244 20.58 29.91 21.07
N THR A 245 21.86 30.24 20.92
CA THR A 245 22.96 29.29 21.15
C THR A 245 23.02 28.89 22.62
N VAL A 246 23.20 27.60 22.86
CA VAL A 246 23.42 27.01 24.19
C VAL A 246 24.90 26.61 24.28
N PRO A 247 25.67 27.09 25.27
CA PRO A 247 27.07 26.72 25.43
C PRO A 247 27.27 25.21 25.60
N THR A 248 28.34 24.70 24.98
CA THR A 248 28.76 23.29 25.09
C THR A 248 30.16 23.21 25.65
N PHE A 249 30.33 22.55 26.79
CA PHE A 249 31.61 22.34 27.44
C PHE A 249 32.05 20.89 27.28
N THR A 250 32.99 20.67 26.36
CA THR A 250 33.55 19.36 26.00
C THR A 250 34.92 19.15 26.62
N ARG A 251 35.33 17.89 26.76
CA ARG A 251 36.71 17.53 27.16
C ARG A 251 37.76 18.03 26.17
N GLU A 252 37.47 17.88 24.89
CA GLU A 252 38.31 18.34 23.78
C GLU A 252 37.72 19.64 23.22
N PRO A 253 38.37 20.80 23.41
CA PRO A 253 37.87 22.07 22.90
C PRO A 253 37.70 22.05 21.38
N GLY A 254 36.56 22.54 20.90
CA GLY A 254 36.27 22.62 19.47
C GLY A 254 35.75 21.33 18.82
N ILE A 255 35.71 20.19 19.55
CA ILE A 255 35.23 18.91 19.02
C ILE A 255 33.81 18.97 18.46
N THR A 256 32.97 19.86 18.96
CA THR A 256 31.61 20.04 18.44
C THR A 256 31.59 20.45 16.98
N ALA A 257 32.64 21.14 16.49
CA ALA A 257 32.67 21.67 15.13
C ALA A 257 32.89 20.61 14.04
N TYR A 258 33.47 19.45 14.38
CA TYR A 258 33.80 18.38 13.44
C TYR A 258 33.32 16.99 13.89
N GLY A 259 32.91 16.82 15.15
CA GLY A 259 32.33 15.58 15.64
C GLY A 259 30.93 15.32 15.09
N GLU A 260 30.51 14.05 15.13
CA GLU A 260 29.13 13.67 14.80
C GLU A 260 28.23 13.84 16.03
N LEU A 261 27.45 14.91 16.05
CA LEU A 261 26.57 15.25 17.16
C LEU A 261 25.17 14.64 17.00
N ARG A 262 24.63 14.09 18.09
CA ARG A 262 23.23 13.62 18.15
C ARG A 262 22.59 13.89 19.49
N PHE A 263 21.33 14.30 19.47
CA PHE A 263 20.53 14.34 20.69
C PHE A 263 20.09 12.93 21.12
N ILE A 264 20.12 12.71 22.43
CA ILE A 264 19.65 11.49 23.08
C ILE A 264 18.77 11.89 24.25
N LYS A 265 17.66 11.19 24.44
CA LYS A 265 16.77 11.36 25.59
C LYS A 265 16.73 10.10 26.42
N ASP A 266 16.64 10.28 27.73
CA ASP A 266 16.42 9.20 28.67
C ASP A 266 14.93 9.08 29.08
N GLU A 267 14.56 8.03 29.82
CA GLU A 267 13.18 7.78 30.26
C GLU A 267 12.65 8.87 31.21
N SER A 268 13.54 9.61 31.87
CA SER A 268 13.19 10.73 32.74
C SER A 268 13.04 12.05 31.99
N GLY A 269 13.27 12.05 30.67
CA GLY A 269 13.22 13.24 29.82
C GLY A 269 14.48 14.11 29.88
N ASN A 270 15.57 13.64 30.49
CA ASN A 270 16.86 14.36 30.46
C ASN A 270 17.42 14.34 29.04
N LEU A 271 17.99 15.48 28.65
CA LEU A 271 18.61 15.67 27.34
C LEU A 271 20.12 15.46 27.41
N PHE A 272 20.62 14.65 26.48
CA PHE A 272 22.03 14.42 26.26
C PHE A 272 22.40 14.78 24.82
N LEU A 273 23.68 15.12 24.63
CA LEU A 273 24.31 15.33 23.35
C LEU A 273 25.48 14.37 23.23
N SER A 274 25.35 13.36 22.39
CA SER A 274 26.46 12.45 22.08
C SER A 274 27.31 13.03 20.96
N ILE A 275 28.63 12.98 21.14
CA ILE A 275 29.65 13.30 20.15
C ILE A 275 30.40 12.00 19.86
N ARG A 276 30.02 11.32 18.77
CA ARG A 276 30.47 9.94 18.50
C ARG A 276 31.99 9.81 18.50
N GLY A 277 32.51 8.84 19.26
CA GLY A 277 33.96 8.58 19.41
C GLY A 277 34.64 9.51 20.43
N HIS A 278 33.95 10.53 20.91
CA HIS A 278 34.50 11.54 21.81
C HIS A 278 33.67 11.57 23.09
N ASP A 279 32.85 12.59 23.30
CA ASP A 279 32.20 12.92 24.56
C ASP A 279 30.70 12.62 24.56
N VAL A 280 30.10 12.56 25.74
CA VAL A 280 28.65 12.67 25.93
C VAL A 280 28.43 13.83 26.86
N LEU A 281 27.60 14.79 26.46
CA LEU A 281 27.24 15.94 27.28
C LEU A 281 25.82 15.78 27.81
N LYS A 282 25.60 16.20 29.05
CA LYS A 282 24.27 16.32 29.64
C LYS A 282 23.86 17.79 29.68
N TYR A 283 22.61 18.07 29.36
CA TYR A 283 22.05 19.42 29.49
C TYR A 283 21.76 19.74 30.96
N ASP A 284 22.31 20.86 31.44
CA ASP A 284 21.98 21.49 32.71
C ASP A 284 20.97 22.61 32.46
N GLU A 285 19.72 22.35 32.83
CA GLU A 285 18.62 23.31 32.61
C GLU A 285 18.77 24.58 33.46
N GLN A 286 19.35 24.50 34.66
CA GLN A 286 19.47 25.66 35.55
C GLN A 286 20.49 26.66 35.02
N LYS A 287 21.57 26.15 34.42
CA LYS A 287 22.65 26.96 33.84
C LYS A 287 22.46 27.23 32.35
N ASN A 288 21.51 26.53 31.71
CA ASN A 288 21.28 26.56 30.27
C ASN A 288 22.56 26.27 29.47
N GLU A 289 23.21 25.15 29.75
CA GLU A 289 24.46 24.73 29.09
C GLU A 289 24.59 23.20 29.04
N PHE A 290 25.38 22.68 28.10
CA PHE A 290 25.77 21.27 28.05
C PHE A 290 27.13 21.07 28.73
N ARG A 291 27.22 20.11 29.65
CA ARG A 291 28.46 19.73 30.35
C ARG A 291 28.80 18.27 30.11
N SER A 292 30.09 17.95 30.11
CA SER A 292 30.55 16.56 29.99
C SER A 292 29.88 15.66 31.03
N ILE A 293 29.53 14.45 30.62
CA ILE A 293 28.91 13.45 31.49
C ILE A 293 29.83 13.06 32.66
N LEU A 294 31.13 13.32 32.56
CA LEU A 294 32.11 13.16 33.65
C LEU A 294 31.77 13.97 34.90
N ASP A 295 31.11 15.11 34.74
CA ASP A 295 30.65 15.94 35.87
C ASP A 295 29.55 15.21 36.69
N PHE A 296 28.99 14.13 36.15
CA PHE A 296 27.84 13.41 36.71
C PHE A 296 28.12 11.92 36.92
N ILE A 297 29.06 11.32 36.19
CA ILE A 297 29.38 9.90 36.22
C ILE A 297 30.91 9.71 36.32
N PRO A 298 31.43 8.91 37.28
CA PRO A 298 32.87 8.73 37.48
C PRO A 298 33.50 7.76 36.46
N ILE A 299 33.34 8.01 35.17
CA ILE A 299 33.94 7.21 34.09
C ILE A 299 35.39 7.63 33.80
N ASN A 300 36.16 6.75 33.14
CA ASN A 300 37.54 7.04 32.79
C ASN A 300 37.61 8.17 31.74
N PRO A 301 38.37 9.26 31.99
CA PRO A 301 38.43 10.41 31.09
C PRO A 301 39.11 10.14 29.75
N THR A 302 39.75 8.97 29.53
CA THR A 302 40.34 8.60 28.24
C THR A 302 39.37 7.84 27.32
N TRP A 303 38.20 7.44 27.82
CA TRP A 303 37.23 6.69 27.04
C TRP A 303 36.50 7.58 26.01
N GLY A 304 36.39 7.07 24.78
CA GLY A 304 35.55 7.62 23.72
C GLY A 304 34.27 6.78 23.58
N PHE A 305 33.12 7.43 23.47
CA PHE A 305 31.82 6.75 23.47
C PHE A 305 31.23 6.65 22.06
N THR A 306 30.83 5.45 21.65
CA THR A 306 30.18 5.19 20.36
C THR A 306 28.66 5.16 20.46
N SER A 307 28.11 4.87 21.64
CA SER A 307 26.68 4.92 21.92
C SER A 307 26.40 5.04 23.42
N ILE A 308 25.22 5.54 23.77
CA ILE A 308 24.69 5.55 25.13
C ILE A 308 23.18 5.27 25.08
N SER A 309 22.74 4.33 25.91
CA SER A 309 21.34 3.91 26.00
C SER A 309 20.95 3.65 27.46
N GLN A 310 19.82 4.19 27.90
CA GLN A 310 19.26 3.80 29.20
C GLN A 310 18.53 2.47 29.07
N GLN A 311 18.82 1.52 29.97
CA GLN A 311 18.07 0.27 30.06
C GLN A 311 16.67 0.54 30.64
N PRO A 312 15.58 0.18 29.92
CA PRO A 312 14.23 0.55 30.31
C PRO A 312 13.81 0.07 31.70
N GLY A 313 13.11 0.92 32.45
CA GLY A 313 12.65 0.62 33.81
C GLY A 313 13.77 0.50 34.84
N THR A 314 15.00 0.87 34.47
CA THR A 314 16.17 0.84 35.36
C THR A 314 16.88 2.19 35.36
N GLN A 315 17.81 2.38 36.29
CA GLN A 315 18.72 3.53 36.29
C GLN A 315 20.09 3.18 35.72
N LYS A 316 20.16 2.16 34.85
CA LYS A 316 21.41 1.72 34.23
C LYS A 316 21.58 2.36 32.85
N TYR A 317 22.74 2.97 32.61
CA TYR A 317 23.16 3.46 31.30
C TYR A 317 24.19 2.49 30.72
N TRP A 318 23.88 1.97 29.54
CA TRP A 318 24.77 1.14 28.75
C TRP A 318 25.49 2.04 27.74
N MET A 319 26.82 2.01 27.79
CA MET A 319 27.69 2.87 27.00
C MET A 319 28.68 2.03 26.21
N GLY A 320 28.60 2.13 24.89
CA GLY A 320 29.59 1.53 24.00
C GLY A 320 30.85 2.35 23.95
N LEU A 321 32.00 1.70 24.05
CA LEU A 321 33.31 2.32 23.92
C LEU A 321 33.84 2.16 22.50
N GLN A 322 34.59 3.16 22.02
CA GLN A 322 35.36 3.05 20.79
C GLN A 322 36.45 1.97 20.90
N THR A 323 37.02 1.80 22.10
CA THR A 323 37.96 0.75 22.46
C THR A 323 37.62 0.21 23.85
N GLY A 324 37.48 -1.11 23.99
CA GLY A 324 37.24 -1.76 25.29
C GLY A 324 35.82 -2.29 25.55
N GLY A 325 34.94 -2.28 24.56
CA GLY A 325 33.64 -2.98 24.62
C GLY A 325 32.52 -2.16 25.27
N LEU A 326 31.85 -2.75 26.26
CA LEU A 326 30.67 -2.20 26.91
C LEU A 326 30.98 -1.74 28.34
N VAL A 327 30.40 -0.60 28.74
CA VAL A 327 30.37 -0.11 30.12
C VAL A 327 28.92 0.05 30.56
N ILE A 328 28.59 -0.42 31.76
CA ILE A 328 27.28 -0.21 32.37
C ILE A 328 27.45 0.62 33.63
N TYR A 329 26.83 1.79 33.66
CA TYR A 329 26.75 2.64 34.85
C TYR A 329 25.39 2.50 35.52
N ASN A 330 25.37 2.12 36.78
CA ASN A 330 24.16 2.07 37.58
C ASN A 330 24.06 3.32 38.45
N ARG A 331 23.20 4.27 38.05
CA ARG A 331 23.00 5.53 38.76
C ARG A 331 22.41 5.33 40.16
N LYS A 332 21.69 4.24 40.40
CA LYS A 332 21.12 3.94 41.73
C LYS A 332 22.21 3.59 42.75
N THR A 333 23.24 2.85 42.33
CA THR A 333 24.33 2.39 43.21
C THR A 333 25.60 3.20 43.07
N GLY A 334 25.73 4.00 42.00
CA GLY A 334 26.94 4.74 41.65
C GLY A 334 28.06 3.87 41.08
N LYS A 335 27.80 2.59 40.77
CA LYS A 335 28.82 1.63 40.33
C LYS A 335 28.95 1.56 38.81
N LEU A 336 30.16 1.25 38.36
CA LEU A 336 30.51 1.01 36.96
C LEU A 336 30.95 -0.44 36.77
N SER A 337 30.31 -1.14 35.83
CA SER A 337 30.67 -2.50 35.44
C SER A 337 31.21 -2.48 34.00
N TYR A 338 32.40 -3.03 33.79
CA TYR A 338 33.05 -3.15 32.48
C TYR A 338 34.00 -4.36 32.45
N THR A 339 34.55 -4.70 31.30
CA THR A 339 35.44 -5.87 31.19
C THR A 339 36.66 -5.74 32.11
N GLY A 340 36.88 -6.76 32.95
CA GLY A 340 37.92 -6.75 33.98
C GLY A 340 37.52 -6.06 35.29
N HIS A 341 36.34 -5.42 35.35
CA HIS A 341 35.80 -4.77 36.55
C HIS A 341 34.27 -4.88 36.58
N ASN A 342 33.74 -6.11 36.61
CA ASN A 342 32.29 -6.37 36.61
C ASN A 342 31.69 -6.40 38.03
N VAL A 343 31.70 -5.25 38.72
CA VAL A 343 31.38 -5.16 40.17
C VAL A 343 29.93 -5.47 40.55
N GLU A 344 29.01 -5.44 39.59
CA GLU A 344 27.60 -5.80 39.79
C GLU A 344 27.20 -7.12 39.13
N ASN A 345 28.18 -7.91 38.66
CA ASN A 345 27.97 -9.19 37.95
C ASN A 345 26.99 -9.05 36.77
N GLU A 346 27.17 -8.00 35.97
CA GLU A 346 26.34 -7.75 34.79
C GLU A 346 26.60 -8.84 33.73
N PRO A 347 25.60 -9.67 33.37
CA PRO A 347 25.80 -10.75 32.38
C PRO A 347 26.21 -10.23 31.01
N ALA A 348 25.77 -9.01 30.66
CA ALA A 348 26.10 -8.36 29.41
C ALA A 348 27.60 -8.05 29.28
N ILE A 349 28.26 -7.66 30.38
CA ILE A 349 29.71 -7.37 30.37
C ILE A 349 30.50 -8.64 30.06
N GLU A 350 30.07 -9.79 30.59
CA GLU A 350 30.68 -11.09 30.30
C GLU A 350 30.37 -11.55 28.87
N ALA A 351 29.15 -11.29 28.38
CA ALA A 351 28.71 -11.72 27.05
C ALA A 351 29.50 -11.08 25.90
N PHE A 352 29.91 -9.82 26.03
CA PHE A 352 30.54 -9.07 24.94
C PHE A 352 32.07 -8.98 25.04
N GLY A 353 32.64 -9.02 26.24
CA GLY A 353 34.10 -8.86 26.41
C GLY A 353 34.65 -7.54 25.82
N PRO A 354 36.00 -7.40 25.73
CA PRO A 354 36.63 -6.11 25.45
C PRO A 354 36.75 -5.77 23.96
N LYS A 355 36.49 -6.74 23.07
CA LYS A 355 36.67 -6.60 21.61
C LYS A 355 35.37 -6.39 20.83
N SER A 356 34.22 -6.44 21.50
CA SER A 356 32.94 -6.24 20.83
C SER A 356 32.74 -4.76 20.51
N ASP A 357 32.46 -4.45 19.24
CA ASP A 357 32.01 -3.11 18.86
C ASP A 357 30.53 -2.96 19.26
N PHE A 358 30.21 -1.85 19.93
CA PHE A 358 28.90 -1.57 20.51
C PHE A 358 28.43 -0.17 20.07
N ALA A 359 28.14 -0.01 18.79
CA ALA A 359 27.76 1.26 18.19
C ALA A 359 26.24 1.37 17.96
N PHE A 360 25.73 2.61 17.90
CA PHE A 360 24.30 2.94 17.66
C PHE A 360 23.31 2.09 18.47
N SER A 361 23.61 1.83 19.74
CA SER A 361 22.73 1.00 20.56
C SER A 361 21.39 1.68 20.86
N PHE A 362 20.33 0.88 21.01
CA PHE A 362 19.09 1.32 21.64
C PHE A 362 18.35 0.12 22.28
N PHE A 363 17.57 0.38 23.32
CA PHE A 363 16.65 -0.61 23.88
C PHE A 363 15.27 -0.49 23.25
N ASP A 364 14.70 -1.61 22.84
CA ASP A 364 13.32 -1.66 22.38
C ASP A 364 12.33 -1.77 23.55
N LYS A 365 11.04 -1.53 23.28
CA LYS A 365 9.93 -1.71 24.22
C LYS A 365 9.84 -3.11 24.83
N GLN A 366 10.41 -4.12 24.18
CA GLN A 366 10.46 -5.46 24.74
C GLN A 366 11.61 -5.59 25.73
N GLY A 367 12.52 -4.63 25.87
CA GLY A 367 13.68 -4.71 26.76
C GLY A 367 14.89 -5.41 26.14
N ARG A 368 14.88 -5.66 24.82
CA ARG A 368 16.04 -6.15 24.06
C ARG A 368 16.91 -4.96 23.68
N VAL A 369 18.23 -5.12 23.73
CA VAL A 369 19.15 -4.12 23.20
C VAL A 369 19.58 -4.51 21.79
N TRP A 370 19.48 -3.55 20.89
CA TRP A 370 19.94 -3.66 19.52
C TRP A 370 21.16 -2.77 19.36
N PHE A 371 22.16 -3.23 18.61
CA PHE A 371 23.37 -2.45 18.37
C PHE A 371 24.06 -2.90 17.08
N GLN A 372 24.85 -2.00 16.51
CA GLN A 372 25.78 -2.35 15.45
C GLN A 372 27.04 -2.94 16.07
N ALA A 373 27.50 -4.05 15.47
CA ALA A 373 28.85 -4.58 15.65
C ALA A 373 29.52 -4.80 14.29
N TRP A 374 30.76 -5.30 14.30
CA TRP A 374 31.49 -5.69 13.09
C TRP A 374 31.82 -7.17 13.13
N GLY A 375 31.64 -7.84 11.99
CA GLY A 375 32.02 -9.23 11.79
C GLY A 375 32.27 -9.50 10.31
N GLY A 376 33.26 -10.35 9.98
CA GLY A 376 33.55 -10.71 8.59
C GLY A 376 33.99 -9.55 7.67
N GLY A 377 34.34 -8.38 8.22
CA GLY A 377 34.72 -7.19 7.46
C GLY A 377 33.57 -6.25 7.10
N PHE A 378 32.36 -6.49 7.61
CA PHE A 378 31.17 -5.67 7.36
C PHE A 378 30.41 -5.40 8.67
N PRO A 379 29.62 -4.31 8.72
CA PRO A 379 28.76 -4.06 9.86
C PRO A 379 27.59 -5.05 9.88
N LEU A 380 27.16 -5.41 11.08
CA LEU A 380 26.06 -6.33 11.31
C LEU A 380 25.22 -5.85 12.49
N CYS A 381 23.95 -6.27 12.53
CA CYS A 381 23.04 -5.94 13.60
C CYS A 381 23.06 -7.05 14.63
N MET A 382 23.26 -6.69 15.90
CA MET A 382 23.21 -7.59 17.03
C MET A 382 21.97 -7.30 17.86
N GLN A 383 21.34 -8.35 18.38
CA GLN A 383 20.22 -8.27 19.30
C GLN A 383 20.55 -9.07 20.55
N TYR A 384 20.50 -8.44 21.71
CA TYR A 384 20.72 -9.10 23.00
C TYR A 384 19.52 -8.94 23.91
N ASP A 385 19.00 -10.04 24.45
CA ASP A 385 17.96 -10.03 25.47
C ASP A 385 18.56 -10.34 26.85
N PRO A 386 18.70 -9.34 27.75
CA PRO A 386 19.29 -9.53 29.08
C PRO A 386 18.47 -10.45 29.99
N ARG A 387 17.21 -10.76 29.64
CA ARG A 387 16.32 -11.61 30.44
C ARG A 387 16.39 -13.08 30.02
N ARG A 388 16.96 -13.35 28.84
CA ARG A 388 17.07 -14.70 28.27
C ARG A 388 18.33 -15.37 28.81
N LYS A 389 18.20 -16.58 29.38
CA LYS A 389 19.36 -17.34 29.89
C LYS A 389 20.10 -18.12 28.80
N GLU A 390 19.39 -18.66 27.82
CA GLU A 390 19.98 -19.48 26.74
C GLU A 390 19.98 -18.73 25.41
N LYS A 391 21.14 -18.66 24.73
CA LYS A 391 21.32 -17.91 23.47
C LYS A 391 20.71 -16.50 23.53
N PRO A 392 21.18 -15.65 24.46
CA PRO A 392 20.65 -14.29 24.61
C PRO A 392 21.00 -13.39 23.44
N LEU A 393 21.96 -13.78 22.59
CA LEU A 393 22.51 -13.00 21.50
C LEU A 393 22.12 -13.59 20.14
N GLU A 394 21.60 -12.74 19.27
CA GLU A 394 21.27 -13.05 17.87
C GLU A 394 21.99 -12.05 16.94
N GLN A 395 22.40 -12.53 15.76
CA GLN A 395 23.18 -11.79 14.76
C GLN A 395 22.45 -11.76 13.43
N TYR A 396 22.43 -10.58 12.80
CA TYR A 396 21.77 -10.33 11.54
C TYR A 396 22.73 -9.64 10.56
N GLU A 397 23.01 -10.32 9.45
CA GLU A 397 23.88 -9.83 8.38
C GLU A 397 23.06 -9.40 7.16
N PHE A 398 23.38 -8.25 6.59
CA PHE A 398 22.70 -7.74 5.40
C PHE A 398 23.52 -7.95 4.11
N ILE A 399 24.83 -8.19 4.22
CA ILE A 399 25.74 -8.27 3.07
C ILE A 399 25.34 -9.34 2.05
N THR A 400 24.84 -10.49 2.52
CA THR A 400 24.42 -11.61 1.65
C THR A 400 23.22 -11.25 0.78
N ALA A 401 22.31 -10.44 1.31
CA ALA A 401 21.11 -10.01 0.62
C ALA A 401 21.37 -8.76 -0.26
N LEU A 402 22.11 -7.79 0.28
CA LEU A 402 22.43 -6.53 -0.42
C LEU A 402 23.51 -6.71 -1.50
N LYS A 403 24.43 -7.67 -1.34
CA LYS A 403 25.58 -7.93 -2.24
C LYS A 403 26.46 -6.70 -2.48
N THR A 404 26.40 -5.71 -1.59
CA THR A 404 27.18 -4.47 -1.64
C THR A 404 27.50 -3.99 -0.23
N TYR A 405 28.58 -3.21 -0.11
CA TYR A 405 28.94 -2.60 1.15
C TYR A 405 27.85 -1.61 1.61
N HIS A 406 27.55 -1.65 2.90
CA HIS A 406 26.51 -0.85 3.54
C HIS A 406 26.99 -0.42 4.92
N GLU A 407 26.38 0.64 5.47
CA GLU A 407 26.72 1.15 6.80
C GLU A 407 25.46 1.45 7.61
N PHE A 408 25.57 1.36 8.92
CA PHE A 408 24.49 1.69 9.83
C PHE A 408 24.54 3.18 10.16
N ARG A 409 23.37 3.81 10.18
CA ARG A 409 23.20 5.15 10.70
C ARG A 409 22.40 5.16 11.99
N GLY A 410 21.49 4.22 12.19
CA GLY A 410 20.78 4.08 13.45
C GLY A 410 19.59 3.12 13.37
N PHE A 411 18.80 3.17 14.43
CA PHE A 411 17.57 2.42 14.59
C PHE A 411 16.41 3.35 14.88
N MET A 412 15.20 2.89 14.56
CA MET A 412 13.96 3.53 15.00
C MET A 412 13.02 2.42 15.47
N GLN A 413 12.37 2.62 16.62
CA GLN A 413 11.25 1.77 17.02
C GLN A 413 9.96 2.56 16.87
N GLN A 414 9.03 2.00 16.09
CA GLN A 414 7.69 2.55 15.98
C GLN A 414 6.89 2.38 17.28
N GLN A 415 5.84 3.16 17.43
CA GLN A 415 4.95 3.09 18.57
C GLN A 415 4.28 1.72 18.73
N ASN A 416 4.03 0.98 17.65
CA ASN A 416 3.51 -0.40 17.68
C ASN A 416 4.56 -1.45 18.11
N GLY A 417 5.82 -1.06 18.31
CA GLY A 417 6.92 -1.95 18.71
C GLY A 417 7.82 -2.43 17.57
N GLN A 418 7.44 -2.20 16.31
CA GLN A 418 8.21 -2.57 15.13
C GLN A 418 9.60 -1.90 15.13
N VAL A 419 10.66 -2.68 15.00
CA VAL A 419 12.05 -2.20 14.93
C VAL A 419 12.46 -2.01 13.47
N TRP A 420 13.13 -0.89 13.21
CA TRP A 420 13.69 -0.49 11.92
C TRP A 420 15.19 -0.23 12.06
N VAL A 421 15.92 -0.54 11.00
CA VAL A 421 17.35 -0.24 10.83
C VAL A 421 17.55 0.52 9.52
N PHE A 422 18.43 1.51 9.53
CA PHE A 422 18.68 2.34 8.37
C PHE A 422 20.14 2.84 8.31
N GLY A 423 20.58 3.21 7.11
CA GLY A 423 21.86 3.86 6.85
C GLY A 423 22.23 3.91 5.38
N SER A 424 23.52 3.68 5.07
CA SER A 424 24.02 3.69 3.69
C SER A 424 23.61 2.41 3.00
N LYS A 425 22.82 2.53 1.92
CA LYS A 425 22.24 1.41 1.15
C LYS A 425 21.46 0.39 1.98
N LEU A 426 21.03 0.77 3.18
CA LEU A 426 20.33 -0.08 4.14
C LEU A 426 19.04 0.60 4.60
N LEU A 427 17.91 -0.07 4.36
CA LEU A 427 16.63 0.18 5.02
C LEU A 427 15.97 -1.18 5.26
N ALA A 428 15.64 -1.49 6.51
CA ALA A 428 15.03 -2.77 6.84
C ALA A 428 14.15 -2.67 8.09
N TYR A 429 13.19 -3.57 8.22
CA TYR A 429 12.38 -3.73 9.44
C TYR A 429 12.41 -5.18 9.93
N TYR A 430 12.33 -5.37 11.25
CA TYR A 430 12.43 -6.68 11.87
C TYR A 430 11.09 -7.42 11.91
N ASN A 431 10.93 -8.50 11.16
CA ASN A 431 9.75 -9.36 11.25
C ASN A 431 9.85 -10.26 12.49
N GLU A 432 9.06 -9.96 13.53
CA GLU A 432 9.01 -10.74 14.78
C GLU A 432 8.58 -12.20 14.58
N ALA A 433 7.68 -12.47 13.63
CA ALA A 433 7.16 -13.81 13.39
C ALA A 433 8.21 -14.72 12.72
N GLU A 434 8.96 -14.16 11.77
CA GLU A 434 9.98 -14.89 11.02
C GLU A 434 11.39 -14.75 11.61
N LYS A 435 11.56 -13.88 12.62
CA LYS A 435 12.85 -13.55 13.26
C LYS A 435 13.95 -13.19 12.25
N LYS A 436 13.62 -12.34 11.29
CA LYS A 436 14.56 -11.82 10.28
C LYS A 436 14.25 -10.37 9.94
N PHE A 437 15.23 -9.66 9.40
CA PHE A 437 14.99 -8.36 8.80
C PHE A 437 14.48 -8.52 7.36
N GLU A 438 13.42 -7.80 7.06
CA GLU A 438 12.89 -7.60 5.71
C GLU A 438 13.49 -6.32 5.13
N LEU A 439 14.22 -6.46 4.02
CA LEU A 439 14.86 -5.34 3.33
C LEU A 439 13.84 -4.57 2.49
N ILE A 440 13.98 -3.24 2.51
CA ILE A 440 13.32 -2.35 1.56
C ILE A 440 14.38 -1.93 0.54
N PRO A 441 14.28 -2.39 -0.71
CA PRO A 441 15.23 -2.04 -1.75
C PRO A 441 15.21 -0.54 -2.06
N SER A 442 16.38 -0.02 -2.44
CA SER A 442 16.52 1.31 -3.04
C SER A 442 16.18 1.22 -4.52
N ASP A 443 14.89 1.05 -4.83
CA ASP A 443 14.38 1.01 -6.19
C ASP A 443 13.07 1.80 -6.32
N ILE A 444 12.95 2.50 -7.44
CA ILE A 444 11.70 3.15 -7.84
C ILE A 444 11.09 2.28 -8.93
N VAL A 445 10.19 1.39 -8.54
CA VAL A 445 9.45 0.52 -9.45
C VAL A 445 8.11 1.17 -9.75
N ASN A 446 7.89 1.60 -11.00
CA ASN A 446 6.65 2.25 -11.45
C ASN A 446 6.29 3.55 -10.70
N GLY A 447 7.32 4.30 -10.27
CA GLY A 447 7.13 5.49 -9.43
C GLY A 447 6.72 5.15 -7.99
N GLN A 448 6.88 3.89 -7.58
CA GLN A 448 6.64 3.38 -6.23
C GLN A 448 7.95 2.90 -5.64
N GLY A 449 8.08 3.00 -4.32
CA GLY A 449 9.33 2.68 -3.64
C GLY A 449 10.12 3.94 -3.30
N ILE A 450 11.36 3.73 -2.92
CA ILE A 450 12.23 4.77 -2.39
C ILE A 450 13.58 4.63 -3.08
N SER A 451 14.19 5.75 -3.45
CA SER A 451 15.59 5.78 -3.85
C SER A 451 16.38 6.53 -2.79
N PHE A 452 17.53 5.95 -2.43
CA PHE A 452 18.46 6.49 -1.46
C PHE A 452 19.83 5.81 -1.63
N GLU A 453 20.88 6.60 -1.49
CA GLU A 453 22.22 6.10 -1.19
C GLU A 453 22.45 6.11 0.33
N MET A 454 21.92 7.11 1.03
CA MET A 454 22.12 7.27 2.47
C MET A 454 20.88 7.79 3.18
N ILE A 455 20.36 7.01 4.13
CA ILE A 455 19.29 7.46 5.03
C ILE A 455 19.90 8.06 6.28
N ALA A 456 19.64 9.35 6.51
CA ALA A 456 20.17 10.08 7.66
C ALA A 456 19.34 9.83 8.93
N SER A 457 18.01 9.75 8.80
CA SER A 457 17.11 9.49 9.92
C SER A 457 15.76 8.94 9.47
N LEU A 458 15.11 8.24 10.39
CA LEU A 458 13.69 7.89 10.34
C LEU A 458 12.97 8.58 11.49
N TYR A 459 11.74 9.05 11.24
CA TYR A 459 10.90 9.67 12.25
C TYR A 459 9.44 9.25 12.09
N GLU A 460 8.80 8.76 13.15
CA GLU A 460 7.37 8.46 13.17
C GLU A 460 6.58 9.66 13.71
N ASP A 461 5.62 10.16 12.93
CA ASP A 461 4.72 11.23 13.36
C ASP A 461 3.51 10.72 14.17
N ARG A 462 2.68 11.65 14.67
CA ARG A 462 1.47 11.33 15.45
C ARG A 462 0.44 10.48 14.68
N GLU A 463 0.46 10.51 13.36
CA GLU A 463 -0.44 9.78 12.45
C GLU A 463 0.17 8.44 11.99
N LYS A 464 1.29 8.03 12.60
CA LYS A 464 2.03 6.79 12.29
C LYS A 464 2.69 6.80 10.91
N ASN A 465 2.80 7.95 10.26
CA ASN A 465 3.63 8.04 9.07
C ASN A 465 5.09 8.00 9.48
N ILE A 466 5.89 7.25 8.73
CA ILE A 466 7.34 7.27 8.82
C ILE A 466 7.87 8.25 7.77
N TRP A 467 8.63 9.22 8.25
CA TRP A 467 9.39 10.18 7.47
C TRP A 467 10.83 9.68 7.33
N VAL A 468 11.32 9.60 6.10
CA VAL A 468 12.65 9.10 5.74
C VAL A 468 13.46 10.27 5.18
N ALA A 469 14.38 10.79 5.99
CA ALA A 469 15.30 11.83 5.54
C ALA A 469 16.49 11.18 4.83
N THR A 470 16.64 11.47 3.53
CA THR A 470 17.78 10.97 2.73
C THR A 470 18.78 12.10 2.50
N GLN A 471 20.06 11.73 2.39
CA GLN A 471 21.14 12.69 2.08
C GLN A 471 21.30 12.95 0.58
N ASP A 472 20.47 12.35 -0.27
CA ASP A 472 20.66 12.42 -1.73
C ASP A 472 19.36 12.60 -2.53
N GLN A 473 18.21 12.19 -1.98
CA GLN A 473 16.91 12.21 -2.68
C GLN A 473 15.82 12.97 -1.92
N GLY A 474 16.16 13.89 -1.01
CA GLY A 474 15.18 14.67 -0.26
C GLY A 474 14.48 13.86 0.81
N LEU A 475 13.18 14.13 1.00
CA LEU A 475 12.38 13.58 2.08
C LEU A 475 11.32 12.62 1.54
N TYR A 476 11.22 11.42 2.11
CA TYR A 476 10.11 10.52 1.81
C TYR A 476 9.17 10.36 2.99
N ARG A 477 7.93 9.96 2.71
CA ARG A 477 6.92 9.62 3.72
C ARG A 477 6.15 8.38 3.29
N PHE A 478 5.94 7.44 4.20
CA PHE A 478 5.02 6.32 4.00
C PHE A 478 4.29 5.98 5.30
N ASN A 479 3.19 5.24 5.23
CA ASN A 479 2.47 4.78 6.42
C ASN A 479 2.33 3.26 6.40
N PRO A 480 3.06 2.51 7.26
CA PRO A 480 3.03 1.06 7.24
C PRO A 480 1.71 0.45 7.74
N VAL A 481 0.90 1.20 8.50
CA VAL A 481 -0.38 0.71 9.05
C VAL A 481 -1.61 1.15 8.24
N MET A 482 -1.47 2.14 7.37
CA MET A 482 -2.56 2.69 6.53
C MET A 482 -2.41 2.34 5.04
N GLN A 483 -2.13 1.08 4.72
CA GLN A 483 -2.07 0.59 3.32
C GLN A 483 -3.47 0.08 2.89
N HIS A 484 -4.43 1.00 2.69
CA HIS A 484 -5.84 0.63 2.37
C HIS A 484 -6.00 0.01 0.99
N PHE A 485 -5.12 0.35 0.05
CA PHE A 485 -5.22 -0.04 -1.35
C PHE A 485 -4.17 -1.09 -1.70
N THR A 486 -4.61 -2.23 -2.21
CA THR A 486 -3.73 -3.19 -2.88
C THR A 486 -3.69 -2.85 -4.36
N ASN A 487 -2.54 -2.41 -4.86
CA ASN A 487 -2.36 -2.11 -6.28
C ASN A 487 -1.80 -3.32 -7.03
N ILE A 488 -2.39 -3.62 -8.19
CA ILE A 488 -1.98 -4.74 -9.04
C ILE A 488 -1.75 -4.24 -10.45
N THR A 489 -0.48 -4.23 -10.84
CA THR A 489 -0.07 -4.07 -12.24
C THR A 489 -0.21 -5.41 -12.95
N HIS A 490 -0.94 -5.45 -14.08
CA HIS A 490 -0.95 -6.66 -14.89
C HIS A 490 0.37 -6.77 -15.69
N LYS A 491 0.85 -7.99 -15.87
CA LYS A 491 2.08 -8.27 -16.63
C LYS A 491 1.71 -8.81 -18.00
N ALA A 492 2.36 -8.34 -19.05
CA ALA A 492 2.12 -8.82 -20.40
C ALA A 492 2.38 -10.34 -20.48
N ARG A 493 1.49 -11.09 -21.14
CA ARG A 493 1.72 -12.54 -21.35
C ARG A 493 2.81 -12.82 -22.36
N ALA A 494 2.90 -11.97 -23.39
CA ALA A 494 3.78 -12.18 -24.55
C ALA A 494 5.16 -11.53 -24.39
N ARG A 495 5.38 -10.70 -23.36
CA ARG A 495 6.62 -9.95 -23.14
C ARG A 495 6.99 -9.98 -21.67
N THR A 496 8.29 -10.04 -21.36
CA THR A 496 8.79 -9.82 -20.01
C THR A 496 8.61 -8.33 -19.67
N GLY A 497 7.53 -7.95 -18.99
CA GLY A 497 7.26 -6.55 -18.65
C GLY A 497 5.83 -6.27 -18.19
N ILE A 498 5.55 -4.99 -17.95
CA ILE A 498 4.20 -4.46 -17.65
C ILE A 498 3.31 -4.66 -18.87
N GLY A 499 2.07 -5.07 -18.62
CA GLY A 499 1.08 -5.24 -19.67
C GLY A 499 0.70 -3.92 -20.34
N ASN A 500 0.38 -3.99 -21.62
CA ASN A 500 -0.17 -2.86 -22.35
C ASN A 500 -1.72 -2.94 -22.30
N GLY A 501 -2.37 -1.78 -22.33
CA GLY A 501 -3.82 -1.70 -22.42
C GLY A 501 -4.54 -1.50 -21.08
N GLU A 502 -5.59 -0.70 -21.15
CA GLU A 502 -6.40 -0.31 -19.99
C GLU A 502 -7.12 -1.51 -19.37
N VAL A 503 -7.24 -1.52 -18.05
CA VAL A 503 -8.08 -2.47 -17.33
C VAL A 503 -9.54 -2.01 -17.48
N MET A 504 -10.32 -2.76 -18.25
CA MET A 504 -11.65 -2.34 -18.71
C MET A 504 -12.79 -2.90 -17.87
N SER A 505 -12.64 -4.11 -17.30
CA SER A 505 -13.76 -4.80 -16.67
C SER A 505 -13.34 -5.90 -15.70
N PHE A 506 -14.24 -6.24 -14.78
CA PHE A 506 -14.06 -7.26 -13.75
C PHE A 506 -15.24 -8.24 -13.68
N ALA A 507 -14.96 -9.53 -13.49
CA ALA A 507 -15.95 -10.56 -13.21
C ALA A 507 -15.43 -11.53 -12.14
N GLN A 508 -16.29 -11.98 -11.24
CA GLN A 508 -15.97 -13.04 -10.29
C GLN A 508 -16.38 -14.39 -10.87
N THR A 509 -15.43 -15.32 -10.88
CA THR A 509 -15.71 -16.71 -11.21
C THR A 509 -16.55 -17.36 -10.10
N ARG A 510 -17.13 -18.53 -10.38
CA ARG A 510 -17.90 -19.31 -9.40
C ARG A 510 -17.08 -19.68 -8.15
N ASN A 511 -15.77 -19.80 -8.30
CA ASN A 511 -14.84 -20.16 -7.22
C ASN A 511 -14.35 -18.93 -6.44
N GLY A 512 -14.81 -17.72 -6.77
CA GLY A 512 -14.43 -16.47 -6.09
C GLY A 512 -13.20 -15.77 -6.67
N ASP A 513 -12.52 -16.37 -7.64
CA ASP A 513 -11.39 -15.72 -8.34
C ASP A 513 -11.85 -14.51 -9.15
N LEU A 514 -10.98 -13.52 -9.25
CA LEU A 514 -11.19 -12.30 -10.01
C LEU A 514 -10.66 -12.47 -11.44
N LEU A 515 -11.55 -12.39 -12.41
CA LEU A 515 -11.22 -12.27 -13.82
C LEU A 515 -11.18 -10.78 -14.21
N VAL A 516 -10.09 -10.37 -14.86
CA VAL A 516 -9.78 -8.99 -15.22
C VAL A 516 -9.66 -8.92 -16.75
N GLY A 517 -10.45 -8.07 -17.39
CA GLY A 517 -10.42 -7.86 -18.84
C GLY A 517 -9.62 -6.62 -19.19
N THR A 518 -8.77 -6.72 -20.21
CA THR A 518 -7.94 -5.61 -20.68
C THR A 518 -8.17 -5.31 -22.15
N TRP A 519 -7.88 -4.07 -22.55
CA TRP A 519 -8.07 -3.62 -23.93
C TRP A 519 -7.03 -4.18 -24.91
N GLU A 520 -5.83 -4.60 -24.49
CA GLU A 520 -4.82 -5.16 -25.43
C GLU A 520 -4.36 -6.58 -25.07
N ASP A 521 -4.23 -6.90 -23.77
CA ASP A 521 -3.62 -8.14 -23.31
C ASP A 521 -4.64 -9.28 -23.04
N GLY A 522 -5.93 -9.04 -23.31
CA GLY A 522 -7.00 -9.99 -23.07
C GLY A 522 -7.33 -10.21 -21.57
N PRO A 523 -7.84 -11.39 -21.18
CA PRO A 523 -8.21 -11.67 -19.80
C PRO A 523 -7.04 -12.13 -18.93
N PHE A 524 -7.05 -11.74 -17.66
CA PHE A 524 -6.20 -12.24 -16.59
C PHE A 524 -7.04 -12.79 -15.45
N ARG A 525 -6.49 -13.71 -14.66
CA ARG A 525 -7.18 -14.30 -13.49
C ARG A 525 -6.31 -14.19 -12.26
N TYR A 526 -6.94 -13.81 -11.16
CA TYR A 526 -6.32 -13.65 -9.85
C TYR A 526 -7.12 -14.42 -8.81
N THR A 527 -6.44 -15.07 -7.87
CA THR A 527 -7.11 -15.72 -6.73
C THR A 527 -7.82 -14.69 -5.85
N SER A 528 -8.62 -15.14 -4.88
CA SER A 528 -9.18 -14.24 -3.86
C SER A 528 -8.11 -13.46 -3.06
N GLN A 529 -6.91 -14.03 -2.91
CA GLN A 529 -5.70 -13.40 -2.34
C GLN A 529 -4.89 -12.61 -3.37
N LEU A 530 -5.44 -12.37 -4.56
CA LEU A 530 -4.87 -11.52 -5.59
C LEU A 530 -3.57 -12.07 -6.22
N LYS A 531 -3.31 -13.38 -6.10
CA LYS A 531 -2.21 -14.04 -6.80
C LYS A 531 -2.59 -14.28 -8.26
N ASN A 532 -1.76 -13.82 -9.20
CA ASN A 532 -1.97 -14.08 -10.63
C ASN A 532 -1.84 -15.58 -10.94
N ILE A 533 -2.78 -16.12 -11.70
CA ILE A 533 -2.83 -17.54 -12.09
C ILE A 533 -3.23 -17.70 -13.57
N ALA A 534 -3.05 -18.94 -14.06
CA ALA A 534 -3.71 -19.51 -15.23
C ALA A 534 -5.13 -18.95 -15.45
N THR A 535 -5.48 -18.31 -16.57
CA THR A 535 -6.90 -17.93 -16.81
C THR A 535 -7.81 -19.14 -16.81
N GLY A 536 -7.30 -20.29 -17.26
CA GLY A 536 -8.11 -21.50 -17.48
C GLY A 536 -9.00 -21.43 -18.72
N ILE A 537 -8.81 -20.40 -19.56
CA ILE A 537 -9.45 -20.29 -20.87
C ILE A 537 -8.64 -21.14 -21.85
N ARG A 538 -9.27 -22.17 -22.43
CA ARG A 538 -8.67 -23.06 -23.42
C ARG A 538 -8.90 -22.48 -24.82
N ASP A 539 -7.81 -22.18 -25.52
CA ASP A 539 -7.84 -21.50 -26.81
C ASP A 539 -8.56 -22.32 -27.90
N SER A 540 -9.41 -21.65 -28.68
CA SER A 540 -9.70 -22.03 -30.07
C SER A 540 -9.58 -20.77 -30.93
N VAL A 541 -8.37 -20.55 -31.47
CA VAL A 541 -8.00 -19.28 -32.10
C VAL A 541 -8.47 -19.25 -33.55
N LYS A 542 -9.51 -18.47 -33.86
CA LYS A 542 -9.76 -17.98 -35.22
C LYS A 542 -9.26 -16.53 -35.43
N PHE A 543 -9.15 -15.72 -34.36
CA PHE A 543 -8.91 -14.26 -34.45
C PHE A 543 -7.84 -13.70 -33.49
N GLY A 544 -6.97 -14.54 -32.91
CA GLY A 544 -6.06 -14.12 -31.84
C GLY A 544 -6.78 -13.89 -30.50
N THR A 545 -6.08 -13.27 -29.54
CA THR A 545 -6.65 -12.88 -28.24
C THR A 545 -7.52 -11.62 -28.41
N PRO A 546 -8.81 -11.66 -28.07
CA PRO A 546 -9.71 -10.52 -28.22
C PRO A 546 -9.46 -9.45 -27.14
N TYR A 547 -9.74 -8.20 -27.50
CA TYR A 547 -9.73 -7.06 -26.59
C TYR A 547 -11.02 -7.06 -25.77
N ILE A 548 -10.93 -7.11 -24.45
CA ILE A 548 -12.09 -7.26 -23.57
C ILE A 548 -12.55 -5.88 -23.10
N TRP A 549 -13.78 -5.50 -23.46
CA TRP A 549 -14.38 -4.21 -23.09
C TRP A 549 -15.26 -4.31 -21.84
N SER A 550 -16.01 -5.40 -21.71
CA SER A 550 -16.92 -5.61 -20.59
C SER A 550 -17.10 -7.10 -20.31
N MET A 551 -17.38 -7.43 -19.05
CA MET A 551 -17.70 -8.79 -18.62
C MET A 551 -18.92 -8.79 -17.71
N TYR A 552 -19.77 -9.79 -17.90
CA TYR A 552 -20.98 -9.96 -17.13
C TYR A 552 -21.10 -11.42 -16.67
N GLU A 553 -21.28 -11.62 -15.37
CA GLU A 553 -21.53 -12.93 -14.76
C GLU A 553 -22.99 -13.30 -15.00
N SER A 554 -23.24 -14.33 -15.81
CA SER A 554 -24.59 -14.79 -16.07
C SER A 554 -25.21 -15.42 -14.84
N ARG A 555 -26.55 -15.40 -14.78
CA ARG A 555 -27.32 -15.94 -13.65
C ARG A 555 -27.17 -17.44 -13.46
N ASP A 556 -26.82 -18.15 -14.53
CA ASP A 556 -26.49 -19.57 -14.48
C ASP A 556 -25.20 -19.86 -13.67
N SER A 557 -24.48 -18.82 -13.24
CA SER A 557 -23.21 -18.86 -12.50
C SER A 557 -22.07 -19.61 -13.21
N ASN A 558 -22.31 -20.11 -14.43
CA ASN A 558 -21.39 -20.90 -15.21
C ASN A 558 -20.87 -20.13 -16.43
N THR A 559 -21.66 -19.22 -16.98
CA THR A 559 -21.33 -18.42 -18.15
C THR A 559 -20.86 -17.03 -17.74
N ILE A 560 -19.71 -16.59 -18.26
CA ILE A 560 -19.29 -15.18 -18.24
C ILE A 560 -19.37 -14.66 -19.67
N TRP A 561 -20.25 -13.68 -19.89
CA TRP A 561 -20.36 -12.98 -21.16
C TRP A 561 -19.27 -11.92 -21.23
N MET A 562 -18.58 -11.82 -22.36
CA MET A 562 -17.50 -10.87 -22.58
C MET A 562 -17.77 -10.07 -23.85
N GLY A 563 -18.12 -8.79 -23.68
CA GLY A 563 -18.14 -7.84 -24.78
C GLY A 563 -16.70 -7.55 -25.21
N ALA A 564 -16.41 -7.73 -26.49
CA ALA A 564 -15.05 -7.72 -26.99
C ALA A 564 -14.92 -7.02 -28.35
N GLN A 565 -13.66 -6.90 -28.78
CA GLN A 565 -13.31 -6.59 -30.16
C GLN A 565 -12.45 -7.74 -30.72
N PRO A 566 -12.91 -8.41 -31.79
CA PRO A 566 -14.26 -8.32 -32.38
C PRO A 566 -15.33 -9.07 -31.57
N GLY A 567 -16.57 -8.58 -31.58
CA GLY A 567 -17.76 -9.37 -31.21
C GLY A 567 -18.01 -9.64 -29.71
N LEU A 568 -18.68 -10.77 -29.44
CA LEU A 568 -19.08 -11.21 -28.10
C LEU A 568 -18.54 -12.61 -27.84
N TYR A 569 -18.09 -12.89 -26.63
CA TYR A 569 -17.65 -14.23 -26.22
C TYR A 569 -18.47 -14.73 -25.02
N ALA A 570 -18.77 -16.03 -25.01
CA ALA A 570 -19.38 -16.73 -23.90
C ALA A 570 -18.37 -17.69 -23.29
N PHE A 571 -17.84 -17.38 -22.10
CA PHE A 571 -16.89 -18.24 -21.39
C PHE A 571 -17.63 -19.20 -20.44
N ASN A 572 -17.52 -20.49 -20.70
CA ASN A 572 -18.05 -21.55 -19.85
C ASN A 572 -16.99 -21.95 -18.82
N GLN A 573 -17.27 -21.65 -17.55
CA GLN A 573 -16.35 -21.87 -16.45
C GLN A 573 -16.12 -23.34 -16.12
N SER A 574 -17.09 -24.22 -16.40
CA SER A 574 -16.95 -25.66 -16.13
C SER A 574 -16.03 -26.36 -17.13
N THR A 575 -16.12 -25.98 -18.41
CA THR A 575 -15.31 -26.59 -19.48
C THR A 575 -14.00 -25.84 -19.73
N GLY A 576 -13.90 -24.59 -19.28
CA GLY A 576 -12.80 -23.68 -19.61
C GLY A 576 -12.84 -23.18 -21.05
N SER A 577 -13.89 -23.49 -21.82
CA SER A 577 -14.01 -23.06 -23.22
C SER A 577 -14.77 -21.73 -23.32
N TRP A 578 -14.27 -20.83 -24.15
CA TRP A 578 -15.06 -19.69 -24.62
C TRP A 578 -15.56 -19.92 -26.05
N THR A 579 -16.74 -19.39 -26.37
CA THR A 579 -17.32 -19.47 -27.71
C THR A 579 -17.53 -18.06 -28.24
N HIS A 580 -16.98 -17.77 -29.41
CA HIS A 580 -17.27 -16.52 -30.12
C HIS A 580 -18.69 -16.55 -30.67
N ARG A 581 -19.49 -15.53 -30.30
CA ARG A 581 -20.89 -15.37 -30.65
C ARG A 581 -21.03 -14.12 -31.53
N ASN A 582 -21.23 -14.36 -32.83
CA ASN A 582 -21.39 -13.29 -33.81
C ASN A 582 -22.54 -13.60 -34.78
N PRO A 583 -23.80 -13.32 -34.39
CA PRO A 583 -24.92 -13.32 -35.33
C PRO A 583 -24.65 -12.38 -36.52
N PRO A 584 -25.16 -12.69 -37.73
CA PRO A 584 -24.87 -11.90 -38.95
C PRO A 584 -25.10 -10.39 -38.81
N ILE A 585 -26.14 -9.98 -38.09
CA ILE A 585 -26.48 -8.57 -37.86
C ILE A 585 -25.42 -7.79 -37.05
N LEU A 586 -24.65 -8.48 -36.19
CA LEU A 586 -23.55 -7.86 -35.45
C LEU A 586 -22.30 -7.69 -36.32
N ASN A 587 -22.11 -8.53 -37.34
CA ASN A 587 -20.98 -8.46 -38.30
C ASN A 587 -19.61 -8.16 -37.65
N ASN A 588 -19.27 -8.88 -36.58
CA ASN A 588 -18.03 -8.75 -35.80
C ASN A 588 -17.78 -7.36 -35.18
N ARG A 589 -18.82 -6.52 -35.09
CA ARG A 589 -18.71 -5.20 -34.47
C ARG A 589 -18.26 -5.30 -33.02
N THR A 590 -17.53 -4.30 -32.57
CA THR A 590 -17.09 -4.17 -31.19
C THR A 590 -18.29 -4.05 -30.25
N ILE A 591 -18.38 -4.98 -29.29
CA ILE A 591 -19.37 -4.95 -28.22
C ILE A 591 -18.71 -4.34 -26.99
N ARG A 592 -19.10 -3.12 -26.63
CA ARG A 592 -18.49 -2.38 -25.51
C ARG A 592 -19.11 -2.72 -24.17
N GLN A 593 -20.38 -3.10 -24.14
CA GLN A 593 -21.13 -3.38 -22.92
C GLN A 593 -22.02 -4.59 -23.12
N VAL A 594 -22.10 -5.46 -22.11
CA VAL A 594 -23.03 -6.58 -22.05
C VAL A 594 -23.66 -6.66 -20.67
N VAL A 595 -24.99 -6.80 -20.62
CA VAL A 595 -25.74 -7.06 -19.38
C VAL A 595 -26.86 -8.05 -19.63
N GLU A 596 -27.30 -8.76 -18.60
CA GLU A 596 -28.42 -9.71 -18.64
C GLU A 596 -29.62 -9.15 -17.87
N ASP A 597 -30.79 -9.10 -18.51
CA ASP A 597 -32.01 -8.65 -17.86
C ASP A 597 -32.65 -9.71 -16.94
N LYS A 598 -33.81 -9.36 -16.37
CA LYS A 598 -34.51 -10.23 -15.42
C LYS A 598 -35.08 -11.51 -16.01
N GLN A 599 -35.19 -11.58 -17.33
CA GLN A 599 -35.77 -12.68 -18.07
C GLN A 599 -34.69 -13.56 -18.75
N GLY A 600 -33.41 -13.23 -18.57
CA GLY A 600 -32.30 -13.95 -19.19
C GLY A 600 -31.99 -13.49 -20.62
N ASN A 601 -32.53 -12.35 -21.07
CA ASN A 601 -32.13 -11.78 -22.36
C ASN A 601 -30.86 -10.96 -22.16
N LEU A 602 -29.99 -10.95 -23.17
CA LEU A 602 -28.81 -10.11 -23.17
C LEU A 602 -29.09 -8.77 -23.84
N TRP A 603 -28.48 -7.73 -23.30
CA TRP A 603 -28.46 -6.41 -23.89
C TRP A 603 -27.01 -6.07 -24.24
N LEU A 604 -26.78 -5.76 -25.52
CA LEU A 604 -25.46 -5.54 -26.11
C LEU A 604 -25.35 -4.08 -26.54
N GLY A 605 -24.41 -3.35 -25.94
CA GLY A 605 -24.06 -1.99 -26.33
C GLY A 605 -22.86 -2.03 -27.28
N THR A 606 -22.98 -1.37 -28.44
CA THR A 606 -21.98 -1.45 -29.50
C THR A 606 -21.11 -0.18 -29.60
N HIS A 607 -19.96 -0.30 -30.27
CA HIS A 607 -19.20 0.84 -30.74
C HIS A 607 -19.88 1.42 -32.00
N ALA A 608 -20.68 2.46 -31.81
CA ALA A 608 -21.35 3.23 -32.87
C ALA A 608 -22.36 2.43 -33.73
N TYR A 609 -23.20 1.58 -33.11
CA TYR A 609 -24.30 0.88 -33.80
C TYR A 609 -25.53 0.64 -32.90
N GLY A 610 -25.65 1.43 -31.82
CA GLY A 610 -26.76 1.36 -30.88
C GLY A 610 -26.74 0.12 -29.99
N VAL A 611 -27.95 -0.24 -29.52
CA VAL A 611 -28.19 -1.36 -28.61
C VAL A 611 -28.92 -2.50 -29.31
N PHE A 612 -28.55 -3.72 -28.95
CA PHE A 612 -29.28 -4.93 -29.32
C PHE A 612 -29.81 -5.64 -28.10
N ARG A 613 -31.01 -6.20 -28.21
CA ARG A 613 -31.60 -7.11 -27.24
C ARG A 613 -31.64 -8.51 -27.83
N TRP A 614 -30.93 -9.44 -27.20
CA TRP A 614 -30.85 -10.83 -27.59
C TRP A 614 -31.74 -11.68 -26.69
N LEU A 615 -32.86 -12.15 -27.23
CA LEU A 615 -33.78 -13.03 -26.52
C LEU A 615 -33.18 -14.43 -26.36
N ASN A 616 -33.08 -14.89 -25.12
CA ASN A 616 -32.65 -16.24 -24.73
C ASN A 616 -31.47 -16.81 -25.55
N PRO A 617 -30.27 -16.22 -25.50
CA PRO A 617 -29.12 -16.63 -26.32
C PRO A 617 -28.62 -18.07 -26.06
N ASN A 618 -29.07 -18.68 -24.95
CA ASN A 618 -28.77 -20.07 -24.61
C ASN A 618 -29.81 -21.06 -25.17
N ASP A 619 -31.00 -20.60 -25.58
CA ASP A 619 -32.04 -21.41 -26.20
C ASP A 619 -32.08 -21.15 -27.71
N LYS A 620 -31.46 -22.04 -28.48
CA LYS A 620 -31.41 -21.95 -29.94
C LYS A 620 -32.80 -21.87 -30.61
N LYS A 621 -33.88 -22.30 -29.94
CA LYS A 621 -35.25 -22.22 -30.48
C LYS A 621 -35.89 -20.85 -30.29
N LYS A 622 -35.36 -20.02 -29.40
CA LYS A 622 -35.84 -18.65 -29.08
C LYS A 622 -34.79 -17.57 -29.37
N ASP A 623 -33.70 -17.95 -30.03
CA ASP A 623 -32.57 -17.12 -30.41
C ASP A 623 -33.02 -16.05 -31.43
N SER A 624 -33.33 -14.85 -30.93
CA SER A 624 -33.72 -13.68 -31.73
C SER A 624 -33.00 -12.44 -31.24
N LEU A 625 -32.30 -11.77 -32.15
CA LEU A 625 -31.53 -10.56 -31.87
C LEU A 625 -32.20 -9.34 -32.49
N ILE A 626 -32.63 -8.40 -31.66
CA ILE A 626 -33.45 -7.24 -32.03
C ILE A 626 -32.62 -5.98 -31.85
N LYS A 627 -32.52 -5.14 -32.90
CA LYS A 627 -31.89 -3.80 -32.80
C LYS A 627 -32.89 -2.80 -32.20
N MET A 628 -32.47 -2.06 -31.18
CA MET A 628 -33.27 -1.02 -30.55
C MET A 628 -33.19 0.27 -31.37
N THR A 629 -34.21 0.52 -32.20
CA THR A 629 -34.19 1.58 -33.22
C THR A 629 -33.99 2.99 -32.66
N GLU A 630 -34.47 3.26 -31.44
CA GLU A 630 -34.44 4.60 -30.84
C GLU A 630 -33.01 5.02 -30.43
N THR A 631 -32.14 4.05 -30.14
CA THR A 631 -30.71 4.32 -29.85
C THR A 631 -29.87 4.64 -31.08
N ARG A 632 -30.45 4.54 -32.29
CA ARG A 632 -29.78 4.80 -33.58
C ARG A 632 -28.41 4.12 -33.64
N ASP A 633 -27.42 4.77 -34.25
CA ASP A 633 -26.04 4.25 -34.36
C ASP A 633 -25.11 4.90 -33.32
N PHE A 634 -25.66 5.23 -32.15
CA PHE A 634 -24.89 5.86 -31.09
C PHE A 634 -23.86 4.91 -30.47
N MET A 635 -22.74 5.48 -30.03
CA MET A 635 -21.77 4.78 -29.21
C MET A 635 -22.33 4.57 -27.81
N ILE A 636 -22.33 3.32 -27.35
CA ILE A 636 -22.81 2.96 -26.02
C ILE A 636 -21.62 2.91 -25.06
N ASN A 637 -21.69 3.68 -23.98
CA ASN A 637 -20.66 3.75 -22.94
C ASN A 637 -20.97 2.81 -21.78
N ARG A 638 -22.23 2.81 -21.32
CA ARG A 638 -22.64 2.04 -20.13
C ARG A 638 -24.02 1.43 -20.34
N LEU A 639 -24.16 0.19 -19.91
CA LEU A 639 -25.46 -0.46 -19.69
C LEU A 639 -25.59 -0.83 -18.21
N MET A 640 -26.80 -0.75 -17.67
CA MET A 640 -27.12 -1.25 -16.33
C MET A 640 -28.54 -1.80 -16.30
N VAL A 641 -28.73 -2.97 -15.71
CA VAL A 641 -30.06 -3.47 -15.35
C VAL A 641 -30.30 -3.17 -13.89
N ASP A 642 -31.39 -2.48 -13.59
CA ASP A 642 -31.71 -2.09 -12.23
C ASP A 642 -32.58 -3.11 -11.48
N ARG A 643 -32.73 -2.94 -10.16
CA ARG A 643 -33.52 -3.84 -9.31
C ARG A 643 -35.01 -3.92 -9.67
N LYS A 644 -35.55 -3.01 -10.49
CA LYS A 644 -36.93 -3.08 -10.97
C LYS A 644 -37.02 -3.78 -12.33
N GLY A 645 -35.90 -4.12 -12.95
CA GLY A 645 -35.84 -4.78 -14.26
C GLY A 645 -35.78 -3.81 -15.43
N MET A 646 -35.49 -2.54 -15.18
CA MET A 646 -35.29 -1.55 -16.23
C MET A 646 -33.86 -1.61 -16.75
N VAL A 647 -33.69 -1.41 -18.06
CA VAL A 647 -32.40 -1.35 -18.72
C VAL A 647 -32.06 0.10 -19.03
N TRP A 648 -31.03 0.59 -18.35
CA TRP A 648 -30.47 1.93 -18.50
C TRP A 648 -29.37 1.89 -19.56
N VAL A 649 -29.49 2.76 -20.55
CA VAL A 649 -28.56 2.88 -21.68
C VAL A 649 -27.95 4.27 -21.66
N GLY A 650 -26.63 4.33 -21.49
CA GLY A 650 -25.85 5.56 -21.47
C GLY A 650 -25.04 5.66 -22.75
N THR A 651 -25.21 6.76 -23.47
CA THR A 651 -24.52 7.00 -24.74
C THR A 651 -23.28 7.88 -24.57
N GLY A 652 -22.45 7.88 -25.61
CA GLY A 652 -21.26 8.71 -25.69
C GLY A 652 -21.55 10.21 -25.68
N ASN A 653 -22.58 10.70 -26.37
CA ASN A 653 -22.82 12.14 -26.57
C ASN A 653 -24.31 12.54 -26.70
N GLU A 654 -25.26 11.62 -26.47
CA GLU A 654 -26.67 11.81 -26.85
C GLU A 654 -27.62 11.70 -25.65
N GLY A 655 -27.10 11.39 -24.46
CA GLY A 655 -27.85 11.22 -23.23
C GLY A 655 -28.23 9.77 -22.93
N VAL A 656 -29.41 9.60 -22.32
CA VAL A 656 -29.83 8.36 -21.66
C VAL A 656 -31.14 7.82 -22.26
N PHE A 657 -31.22 6.50 -22.42
CA PHE A 657 -32.45 5.78 -22.77
C PHE A 657 -32.79 4.77 -21.66
N LEU A 658 -34.09 4.63 -21.39
CA LEU A 658 -34.61 3.71 -20.38
C LEU A 658 -35.61 2.76 -21.04
N TYR A 659 -35.28 1.48 -21.03
CA TYR A 659 -36.12 0.41 -21.59
C TYR A 659 -36.67 -0.49 -20.49
N ASP A 660 -37.87 -1.01 -20.68
CA ASP A 660 -38.38 -2.12 -19.89
C ASP A 660 -37.68 -3.41 -20.34
N GLY A 661 -36.98 -4.10 -19.44
CA GLY A 661 -36.17 -5.28 -19.79
C GLY A 661 -37.00 -6.45 -20.31
N ALA A 662 -38.22 -6.64 -19.80
CA ALA A 662 -39.07 -7.77 -20.15
C ALA A 662 -39.71 -7.61 -21.53
N THR A 663 -40.13 -6.40 -21.88
CA THR A 663 -40.87 -6.10 -23.11
C THR A 663 -39.99 -5.49 -24.19
N GLY A 664 -38.89 -4.84 -23.81
CA GLY A 664 -38.03 -4.07 -24.72
C GLY A 664 -38.62 -2.72 -25.12
N LYS A 665 -39.74 -2.30 -24.51
CA LYS A 665 -40.39 -1.02 -24.83
C LYS A 665 -39.59 0.14 -24.25
N LEU A 666 -39.38 1.19 -25.04
CA LEU A 666 -38.83 2.46 -24.54
C LEU A 666 -39.80 3.09 -23.55
N VAL A 667 -39.32 3.39 -22.34
CA VAL A 667 -40.11 4.00 -21.26
C VAL A 667 -39.86 5.50 -21.17
N LYS A 668 -38.59 5.93 -21.24
CA LYS A 668 -38.20 7.34 -21.22
C LYS A 668 -36.84 7.51 -21.89
N ASN A 669 -36.58 8.67 -22.46
CA ASN A 669 -35.23 9.09 -22.85
C ASN A 669 -35.01 10.56 -22.47
N TRP A 670 -33.75 10.95 -22.43
CA TRP A 670 -33.32 12.32 -22.14
C TRP A 670 -32.34 12.78 -23.22
N THR A 671 -32.85 12.93 -24.43
CA THR A 671 -32.06 13.25 -25.63
C THR A 671 -32.45 14.57 -26.32
N ASP A 672 -33.62 15.13 -25.99
CA ASP A 672 -34.13 16.34 -26.64
C ASP A 672 -33.56 17.62 -25.97
N PRO A 673 -32.62 18.33 -26.63
CA PRO A 673 -31.93 19.49 -26.06
C PRO A 673 -32.86 20.68 -25.75
N SER A 674 -34.10 20.68 -26.24
CA SER A 674 -35.10 21.71 -25.91
C SER A 674 -35.69 21.52 -24.51
N THR A 675 -35.51 20.36 -23.88
CA THR A 675 -36.00 20.09 -22.52
C THR A 675 -34.96 20.49 -21.47
N PRO A 676 -35.39 21.14 -20.35
CA PRO A 676 -34.48 21.47 -19.25
C PRO A 676 -33.73 20.23 -18.71
N GLU A 677 -34.40 19.07 -18.67
CA GLU A 677 -33.82 17.81 -18.19
C GLU A 677 -32.70 17.28 -19.11
N ALA A 678 -32.86 17.34 -20.44
CA ALA A 678 -31.83 16.86 -21.36
C ALA A 678 -30.62 17.80 -21.43
N GLY A 679 -30.83 19.11 -21.24
CA GLY A 679 -29.72 20.07 -21.06
C GLY A 679 -28.79 19.70 -19.90
N MET A 680 -29.29 18.95 -18.91
CA MET A 680 -28.49 18.47 -17.77
C MET A 680 -27.75 17.15 -18.05
N ILE A 681 -28.12 16.40 -19.10
CA ILE A 681 -27.69 15.01 -19.38
C ILE A 681 -26.89 14.85 -20.70
N ARG A 682 -26.81 15.90 -21.53
CA ARG A 682 -26.24 15.81 -22.90
C ARG A 682 -24.74 15.46 -22.99
N ASN A 683 -24.02 15.44 -21.88
CA ASN A 683 -22.61 15.04 -21.84
C ASN A 683 -22.46 13.50 -21.91
N SER A 684 -21.22 13.04 -22.02
CA SER A 684 -20.92 11.61 -22.03
C SER A 684 -21.39 10.91 -20.77
N ILE A 685 -22.21 9.85 -20.94
CA ILE A 685 -22.69 9.06 -19.80
C ILE A 685 -21.62 8.06 -19.43
N MET A 686 -21.14 8.16 -18.20
CA MET A 686 -19.95 7.44 -17.73
C MET A 686 -20.34 6.24 -16.88
N SER A 687 -21.33 6.40 -15.99
CA SER A 687 -21.81 5.32 -15.14
C SER A 687 -23.26 5.52 -14.71
N PHE A 688 -23.91 4.41 -14.35
CA PHE A 688 -25.18 4.39 -13.64
C PHE A 688 -25.02 3.64 -12.33
N LEU A 689 -25.79 4.04 -11.31
CA LEU A 689 -25.81 3.37 -10.02
C LEU A 689 -27.24 3.20 -9.52
N ASP A 690 -27.68 1.96 -9.36
CA ASP A 690 -28.96 1.64 -8.72
C ASP A 690 -28.88 1.84 -7.20
N TYR A 691 -28.97 3.11 -6.78
CA TYR A 691 -28.64 3.55 -5.43
C TYR A 691 -29.62 3.07 -4.37
N SER A 692 -30.94 3.14 -4.59
CA SER A 692 -31.94 2.67 -3.62
C SER A 692 -33.23 2.25 -4.32
N ASP A 693 -34.24 1.83 -3.57
CA ASP A 693 -35.55 1.50 -4.16
C ASP A 693 -36.16 2.67 -4.93
N SER A 694 -35.87 3.89 -4.50
CA SER A 694 -36.39 5.12 -5.10
C SER A 694 -35.43 5.82 -6.04
N LEU A 695 -34.11 5.62 -5.90
CA LEU A 695 -33.11 6.49 -6.55
C LEU A 695 -32.17 5.72 -7.49
N VAL A 696 -31.96 6.30 -8.67
CA VAL A 696 -30.87 5.94 -9.59
C VAL A 696 -29.96 7.14 -9.77
N LEU A 697 -28.66 6.93 -9.71
CA LEU A 697 -27.68 7.97 -10.00
C LEU A 697 -27.15 7.82 -11.43
N ILE A 698 -26.94 8.95 -12.08
CA ILE A 698 -26.42 9.04 -13.44
C ILE A 698 -25.17 9.92 -13.40
N ALA A 699 -24.01 9.35 -13.70
CA ALA A 699 -22.76 10.11 -13.87
C ALA A 699 -22.60 10.55 -15.32
N SER A 700 -22.41 11.86 -15.48
CA SER A 700 -22.31 12.55 -16.77
C SER A 700 -21.09 13.47 -16.72
N LEU A 701 -19.93 12.98 -17.15
CA LEU A 701 -18.59 13.61 -17.02
C LEU A 701 -18.32 14.24 -15.65
N ASP A 702 -18.70 15.49 -15.43
CA ASP A 702 -18.45 16.28 -14.22
C ASP A 702 -19.63 16.30 -13.23
N LYS A 703 -20.76 15.68 -13.58
CA LYS A 703 -22.03 15.78 -12.82
C LYS A 703 -22.54 14.42 -12.38
N ILE A 704 -23.19 14.41 -11.22
CA ILE A 704 -24.04 13.30 -10.76
C ILE A 704 -25.48 13.78 -10.68
N LEU A 705 -26.35 13.17 -11.46
CA LEU A 705 -27.79 13.42 -11.42
C LEU A 705 -28.50 12.34 -10.61
N VAL A 706 -29.59 12.72 -9.94
CA VAL A 706 -30.47 11.80 -9.20
C VAL A 706 -31.80 11.70 -9.94
N TYR A 707 -32.12 10.50 -10.40
CA TYR A 707 -33.45 10.17 -10.89
C TYR A 707 -34.26 9.49 -9.79
N ASN A 708 -35.38 10.10 -9.42
CA ASN A 708 -36.35 9.51 -8.49
C ASN A 708 -37.38 8.70 -9.28
N ARG A 709 -37.40 7.38 -9.07
CA ARG A 709 -38.30 6.44 -9.73
C ARG A 709 -39.76 6.66 -9.40
N GLN A 710 -40.06 7.12 -8.19
CA GLN A 710 -41.43 7.30 -7.71
C GLN A 710 -42.05 8.56 -8.31
N THR A 711 -41.32 9.68 -8.22
CA THR A 711 -41.80 10.97 -8.75
C THR A 711 -41.50 11.16 -10.23
N LYS A 712 -40.66 10.28 -10.82
CA LYS A 712 -40.17 10.35 -12.21
C LYS A 712 -39.43 11.64 -12.54
N THR A 713 -38.87 12.29 -11.52
CA THR A 713 -38.13 13.55 -11.65
C THR A 713 -36.63 13.31 -11.68
N LEU A 714 -35.94 14.20 -12.38
CA LEU A 714 -34.49 14.24 -12.48
C LEU A 714 -34.00 15.54 -11.86
N ARG A 715 -32.96 15.48 -11.02
CA ARG A 715 -32.31 16.67 -10.45
C ARG A 715 -30.81 16.54 -10.42
N LEU A 716 -30.11 17.66 -10.50
CA LEU A 716 -28.67 17.72 -10.27
C LEU A 716 -28.37 17.56 -8.78
N THR A 717 -27.36 16.76 -8.45
CA THR A 717 -26.82 16.71 -7.08
C THR A 717 -25.95 17.93 -6.84
N LYS A 718 -26.10 18.60 -5.68
CA LYS A 718 -25.10 19.55 -5.19
C LYS A 718 -23.88 18.75 -4.74
N LEU A 719 -22.96 18.48 -5.66
CA LEU A 719 -21.65 17.92 -5.32
C LEU A 719 -20.80 19.04 -4.72
N PRO A 720 -19.90 18.73 -3.78
CA PRO A 720 -18.92 19.70 -3.33
C PRO A 720 -18.04 20.16 -4.50
N ASP A 721 -17.74 21.45 -4.57
CA ASP A 721 -17.00 22.09 -5.69
C ASP A 721 -15.56 21.56 -5.88
N ASN A 722 -15.06 20.77 -4.91
CA ASN A 722 -13.73 20.17 -4.91
C ASN A 722 -13.67 18.76 -5.50
N LEU A 723 -14.74 18.24 -6.10
CA LEU A 723 -14.63 17.09 -7.00
C LEU A 723 -13.94 17.55 -8.29
N VAL A 724 -12.65 17.24 -8.40
CA VAL A 724 -11.82 17.56 -9.56
C VAL A 724 -11.70 16.34 -10.49
N GLY A 725 -11.80 16.58 -11.79
CA GLY A 725 -11.66 15.57 -12.83
C GLY A 725 -13.00 15.03 -13.33
N ASN A 726 -12.96 14.37 -14.49
CA ASN A 726 -14.15 13.74 -15.05
C ASN A 726 -14.40 12.40 -14.35
N ILE A 727 -15.63 12.14 -13.95
CA ILE A 727 -16.09 10.86 -13.42
C ILE A 727 -15.96 9.79 -14.50
N SER A 728 -15.20 8.75 -14.23
CA SER A 728 -15.03 7.58 -15.11
C SER A 728 -15.95 6.44 -14.70
N THR A 729 -16.18 6.24 -13.40
CA THR A 729 -17.01 5.15 -12.89
C THR A 729 -17.49 5.39 -11.45
N MET A 730 -18.51 4.65 -11.02
CA MET A 730 -19.10 4.75 -9.67
C MET A 730 -19.57 3.39 -9.16
N GLU A 731 -19.40 3.16 -7.85
CA GLU A 731 -19.92 1.97 -7.13
C GLU A 731 -20.46 2.37 -5.76
N ARG A 732 -21.42 1.60 -5.24
CA ARG A 732 -21.99 1.80 -3.89
C ARG A 732 -21.44 0.76 -2.91
N ASP A 733 -21.05 1.18 -1.72
CA ASP A 733 -20.75 0.25 -0.63
C ASP A 733 -22.00 -0.14 0.20
N ASP A 734 -21.82 -1.04 1.16
CA ASP A 734 -22.91 -1.50 2.04
C ASP A 734 -23.44 -0.41 2.99
N GLU A 735 -22.61 0.58 3.32
CA GLU A 735 -22.95 1.69 4.21
C GLU A 735 -23.69 2.83 3.50
N GLY A 736 -23.81 2.76 2.16
CA GLY A 736 -24.52 3.75 1.36
C GLY A 736 -23.65 4.89 0.84
N TYR A 737 -22.33 4.82 1.03
CA TYR A 737 -21.39 5.72 0.37
C TYR A 737 -21.22 5.31 -1.09
N ILE A 738 -20.86 6.31 -1.89
CA ILE A 738 -20.58 6.19 -3.31
C ILE A 738 -19.09 6.38 -3.49
N TRP A 739 -18.45 5.41 -4.11
CA TRP A 739 -17.06 5.46 -4.51
C TRP A 739 -17.01 5.87 -5.99
N VAL A 740 -16.37 6.99 -6.27
CA VAL A 740 -16.34 7.64 -7.58
C VAL A 740 -14.90 7.69 -8.07
N GLY A 741 -14.59 6.90 -9.10
CA GLY A 741 -13.31 6.96 -9.79
C GLY A 741 -13.35 8.05 -10.86
N THR A 742 -12.40 8.98 -10.83
CA THR A 742 -12.30 10.10 -11.79
C THR A 742 -11.03 9.99 -12.65
N THR A 743 -10.77 10.99 -13.49
CA THR A 743 -9.49 11.11 -14.21
C THR A 743 -8.31 11.50 -13.31
N ASN A 744 -8.55 11.91 -12.05
CA ASN A 744 -7.53 12.48 -11.17
C ASN A 744 -7.43 11.78 -9.81
N ALA A 745 -8.53 11.24 -9.28
CA ALA A 745 -8.61 10.73 -7.91
C ALA A 745 -9.78 9.75 -7.73
N LEU A 746 -9.77 9.03 -6.60
CA LEU A 746 -10.90 8.26 -6.11
C LEU A 746 -11.58 9.06 -5.00
N TYR A 747 -12.89 9.23 -5.09
CA TYR A 747 -13.66 9.94 -4.07
C TYR A 747 -14.63 9.01 -3.37
N ARG A 748 -14.75 9.13 -2.04
CA ARG A 748 -15.84 8.54 -1.26
C ARG A 748 -16.80 9.64 -0.87
N ILE A 749 -18.06 9.49 -1.29
CA ILE A 749 -19.10 10.52 -1.21
C ILE A 749 -20.31 9.98 -0.45
N HIS A 750 -20.93 10.82 0.36
CA HIS A 750 -22.27 10.54 0.89
C HIS A 750 -23.21 11.72 0.63
N LEU A 751 -24.21 11.52 -0.23
CA LEU A 751 -25.10 12.58 -0.74
C LEU A 751 -25.78 13.40 0.37
N ASN A 752 -26.15 12.76 1.48
CA ASN A 752 -26.88 13.43 2.58
C ASN A 752 -26.00 13.87 3.75
N LYS A 753 -24.76 13.36 3.88
CA LYS A 753 -23.90 13.61 5.06
C LYS A 753 -22.82 14.66 4.76
N GLN A 754 -22.84 15.26 3.56
CA GLN A 754 -21.80 16.17 3.07
C GLN A 754 -20.37 15.60 3.20
N VAL A 755 -20.24 14.27 3.13
CA VAL A 755 -18.94 13.59 3.12
C VAL A 755 -18.38 13.65 1.72
N LEU A 756 -17.15 14.16 1.63
CA LEU A 756 -16.28 13.99 0.48
C LEU A 756 -14.86 13.74 1.00
N MET A 757 -14.41 12.51 0.82
CA MET A 757 -13.05 12.10 1.09
C MET A 757 -12.37 11.84 -0.24
N MET A 758 -11.24 12.48 -0.47
CA MET A 758 -10.44 12.27 -1.66
C MET A 758 -9.29 11.34 -1.31
N PHE A 759 -9.06 10.39 -2.20
CA PHE A 759 -7.90 9.55 -2.20
C PHE A 759 -7.16 9.77 -3.52
N ASN A 760 -5.84 9.87 -3.49
CA ASN A 760 -4.99 10.06 -4.67
C ASN A 760 -3.71 9.21 -4.56
N ARG A 761 -2.68 9.48 -5.39
CA ARG A 761 -1.40 8.76 -5.32
C ARG A 761 -0.76 8.78 -3.92
N SER A 762 -0.99 9.82 -3.14
CA SER A 762 -0.48 9.95 -1.77
C SER A 762 -1.09 8.99 -0.76
N ASP A 763 -2.19 8.34 -1.13
CA ASP A 763 -2.84 7.29 -0.36
C ASP A 763 -2.43 5.87 -0.81
N GLY A 764 -1.48 5.76 -1.76
CA GLY A 764 -0.80 4.49 -2.05
C GLY A 764 -1.22 3.76 -3.33
N TRP A 765 -1.37 4.45 -4.48
CA TRP A 765 -1.54 3.76 -5.76
C TRP A 765 -0.89 4.49 -6.96
N THR A 766 -0.70 3.78 -8.09
CA THR A 766 0.13 4.24 -9.22
C THR A 766 -0.53 5.21 -10.19
N SER A 767 -1.82 5.06 -10.50
CA SER A 767 -2.48 5.81 -11.58
C SER A 767 -3.63 6.67 -11.09
N GLU A 768 -3.64 7.93 -11.49
CA GLU A 768 -4.69 8.90 -11.16
C GLU A 768 -5.91 8.78 -12.07
N ARG A 769 -5.78 8.05 -13.18
CA ARG A 769 -6.81 7.97 -14.21
C ARG A 769 -7.54 6.64 -14.16
N PHE A 770 -8.75 6.66 -13.61
CA PHE A 770 -9.66 5.52 -13.66
C PHE A 770 -10.25 5.35 -15.07
N THR A 771 -10.35 4.09 -15.48
CA THR A 771 -10.88 3.70 -16.78
C THR A 771 -12.41 3.75 -16.76
N LEU A 772 -13.01 4.17 -17.89
CA LEU A 772 -14.46 4.23 -18.06
C LEU A 772 -15.09 2.87 -17.70
N ALA A 773 -16.12 2.90 -16.85
CA ALA A 773 -16.93 1.72 -16.53
C ALA A 773 -16.18 0.55 -15.85
N ALA A 774 -14.89 0.71 -15.53
CA ALA A 774 -14.02 -0.31 -14.97
C ALA A 774 -14.07 -0.31 -13.44
N SER A 775 -15.21 -0.69 -12.87
CA SER A 775 -15.35 -0.89 -11.44
C SER A 775 -16.29 -2.03 -11.11
N LYS A 776 -16.14 -2.58 -9.92
CA LYS A 776 -17.05 -3.59 -9.39
C LYS A 776 -16.96 -3.69 -7.87
N LYS A 777 -18.09 -3.90 -7.21
CA LYS A 777 -18.13 -4.45 -5.86
C LYS A 777 -18.09 -5.98 -5.90
N LEU A 778 -17.14 -6.57 -5.18
CA LEU A 778 -16.97 -8.02 -5.06
C LEU A 778 -17.92 -8.61 -4.01
N ARG A 779 -18.19 -9.91 -4.12
CA ARG A 779 -19.06 -10.69 -3.23
C ARG A 779 -18.62 -10.68 -1.77
N ASP A 780 -17.32 -10.49 -1.50
CA ASP A 780 -16.75 -10.38 -0.14
C ASP A 780 -16.76 -8.94 0.42
N GLY A 781 -17.41 -8.01 -0.29
CA GLY A 781 -17.52 -6.61 0.11
C GLY A 781 -16.32 -5.75 -0.28
N ARG A 782 -15.25 -6.31 -0.85
CA ARG A 782 -14.18 -5.50 -1.46
C ARG A 782 -14.68 -4.76 -2.68
N MET A 783 -13.96 -3.72 -3.06
CA MET A 783 -14.18 -2.96 -4.27
C MET A 783 -12.95 -3.04 -5.15
N VAL A 784 -13.17 -3.06 -6.46
CA VAL A 784 -12.12 -3.05 -7.46
C VAL A 784 -12.37 -1.94 -8.48
N PHE A 785 -11.32 -1.20 -8.81
CA PHE A 785 -11.33 -0.12 -9.78
C PHE A 785 -10.13 -0.23 -10.73
N GLY A 786 -10.40 -0.20 -12.03
CA GLY A 786 -9.42 -0.32 -13.10
C GLY A 786 -8.86 1.04 -13.53
N THR A 787 -7.58 1.04 -13.91
CA THR A 787 -6.86 2.19 -14.45
C THR A 787 -6.20 1.81 -15.78
N SER A 788 -5.35 2.69 -16.30
CA SER A 788 -4.67 2.55 -17.60
C SER A 788 -3.80 1.30 -17.76
N ASN A 789 -3.24 0.76 -16.68
CA ASN A 789 -2.33 -0.41 -16.72
C ASN A 789 -2.28 -1.18 -15.39
N SER A 790 -3.22 -0.90 -14.50
CA SER A 790 -3.28 -1.49 -13.17
C SER A 790 -4.71 -1.44 -12.64
N PHE A 791 -4.93 -2.02 -11.48
CA PHE A 791 -6.19 -1.87 -10.76
C PHE A 791 -5.94 -1.90 -9.26
N ILE A 792 -6.80 -1.21 -8.52
CA ILE A 792 -6.76 -1.19 -7.06
C ILE A 792 -7.87 -2.09 -6.51
N VAL A 793 -7.55 -2.79 -5.43
CA VAL A 793 -8.51 -3.59 -4.64
C VAL A 793 -8.43 -3.14 -3.19
N PHE A 794 -9.58 -2.85 -2.59
CA PHE A 794 -9.65 -2.38 -1.19
C PHE A 794 -10.97 -2.75 -0.53
N HIS A 795 -11.01 -2.73 0.79
CA HIS A 795 -12.27 -2.75 1.54
C HIS A 795 -12.79 -1.32 1.74
N PRO A 796 -14.08 -1.05 1.53
CA PRO A 796 -14.63 0.32 1.65
C PRO A 796 -14.67 0.84 3.09
N ARG A 797 -14.43 -0.02 4.09
CA ARG A 797 -14.20 0.43 5.47
C ARG A 797 -12.78 0.98 5.57
N VAL A 798 -12.70 2.29 5.43
CA VAL A 798 -11.46 3.04 5.59
C VAL A 798 -11.14 3.11 7.09
N ALA A 799 -9.94 2.71 7.49
CA ALA A 799 -9.49 2.88 8.87
C ALA A 799 -9.55 4.37 9.26
N GLY A 800 -10.04 4.68 10.47
CA GLY A 800 -10.25 6.05 10.94
C GLY A 800 -11.68 6.58 10.79
N ALA A 801 -12.64 5.77 10.32
CA ALA A 801 -14.08 6.08 10.19
C ALA A 801 -14.83 6.24 11.54
N SER A 802 -14.22 6.95 12.49
CA SER A 802 -14.75 7.36 13.80
C SER A 802 -13.78 8.33 14.51
N GLU A 803 -12.65 8.70 13.89
CA GLU A 803 -11.74 9.67 14.49
C GLU A 803 -12.39 11.04 14.58
N PRO A 804 -12.10 11.82 15.65
CA PRO A 804 -12.56 13.19 15.72
C PRO A 804 -11.95 13.97 14.54
N PRO A 805 -12.73 14.84 13.88
CA PRO A 805 -12.25 15.65 12.77
C PRO A 805 -11.11 16.56 13.24
N ALA A 806 -10.08 16.72 12.41
CA ALA A 806 -8.93 17.55 12.74
C ALA A 806 -9.36 19.03 12.94
N PRO A 807 -8.87 19.75 13.95
CA PRO A 807 -9.06 21.20 13.97
C PRO A 807 -8.34 21.85 12.77
N ILE A 808 -8.85 22.99 12.31
CA ILE A 808 -8.17 23.80 11.31
C ILE A 808 -7.20 24.73 12.04
N HIS A 809 -5.96 24.77 11.57
CA HIS A 809 -4.94 25.69 12.04
C HIS A 809 -4.70 26.74 10.97
N ILE A 810 -4.71 28.01 11.36
CA ILE A 810 -4.22 29.10 10.51
C ILE A 810 -2.69 29.04 10.55
N THR A 811 -2.06 28.90 9.40
CA THR A 811 -0.60 28.71 9.26
C THR A 811 0.09 29.96 8.70
N GLY A 812 -0.67 30.94 8.21
CA GLY A 812 -0.18 32.21 7.72
C GLY A 812 -1.29 33.24 7.56
N VAL A 813 -0.95 34.52 7.74
CA VAL A 813 -1.86 35.66 7.54
C VAL A 813 -1.09 36.72 6.77
N SER A 814 -1.68 37.29 5.73
CA SER A 814 -1.09 38.36 4.93
C SER A 814 -2.09 39.46 4.63
N VAL A 815 -1.58 40.69 4.58
CA VAL A 815 -2.35 41.89 4.24
C VAL A 815 -1.67 42.55 3.05
N GLY A 816 -2.34 42.54 1.89
CA GLY A 816 -1.70 42.85 0.61
C GLY A 816 -0.52 41.90 0.34
N SER A 817 0.67 42.45 0.11
CA SER A 817 1.92 41.69 -0.05
C SER A 817 2.67 41.44 1.26
N ARG A 818 2.21 41.98 2.38
CA ARG A 818 2.88 41.90 3.69
C ARG A 818 2.39 40.69 4.47
N GLU A 819 3.29 39.75 4.75
CA GLU A 819 3.01 38.64 5.69
C GLU A 819 3.03 39.18 7.14
N LEU A 820 1.99 38.87 7.91
CA LEU A 820 1.90 39.20 9.33
C LEU A 820 2.50 38.08 10.17
N ARG A 821 2.98 38.44 11.35
CA ARG A 821 3.47 37.45 12.32
C ARG A 821 2.29 36.66 12.89
N LEU A 822 2.21 35.38 12.54
CA LEU A 822 1.08 34.52 12.86
C LEU A 822 0.74 34.51 14.36
N ASP A 823 1.69 34.30 15.25
CA ASP A 823 1.38 34.19 16.69
C ASP A 823 0.86 35.51 17.27
N SER A 824 1.38 36.64 16.77
CA SER A 824 0.85 37.95 17.16
C SER A 824 -0.59 38.11 16.71
N VAL A 825 -0.99 37.52 15.57
CA VAL A 825 -2.38 37.53 15.11
C VAL A 825 -3.25 36.56 15.93
N LEU A 826 -2.76 35.35 16.21
CA LEU A 826 -3.52 34.31 16.92
C LEU A 826 -3.73 34.62 18.41
N GLN A 827 -2.93 35.52 19.01
CA GLN A 827 -3.13 36.01 20.38
C GLN A 827 -4.15 37.15 20.48
N LEU A 828 -4.52 37.80 19.37
CA LEU A 828 -5.49 38.88 19.39
C LEU A 828 -6.90 38.32 19.50
N GLU A 829 -7.75 38.97 20.31
CA GLU A 829 -9.19 38.73 20.27
C GLU A 829 -9.80 39.11 18.90
N GLN A 830 -9.23 40.14 18.25
CA GLN A 830 -9.66 40.65 16.96
C GLN A 830 -8.49 41.24 16.16
N LEU A 831 -8.38 40.85 14.89
CA LEU A 831 -7.43 41.43 13.94
C LEU A 831 -7.95 42.76 13.41
N HIS A 832 -7.25 43.86 13.72
CA HIS A 832 -7.60 45.19 13.24
C HIS A 832 -6.84 45.54 11.95
N LEU A 833 -7.59 45.92 10.92
CA LEU A 833 -7.06 46.34 9.62
C LEU A 833 -7.40 47.81 9.36
N ASN A 834 -6.46 48.55 8.77
CA ASN A 834 -6.69 49.93 8.35
C ASN A 834 -7.45 49.98 7.02
N ALA A 835 -7.98 51.14 6.67
CA ALA A 835 -8.78 51.31 5.45
C ALA A 835 -8.04 50.99 4.13
N GLY A 836 -6.71 51.15 4.11
CA GLY A 836 -5.85 50.80 2.96
C GLY A 836 -5.36 49.34 2.97
N ASP A 837 -5.59 48.61 4.07
CA ASP A 837 -5.11 47.26 4.35
C ASP A 837 -6.26 46.25 4.17
N ASN A 838 -7.01 46.34 3.06
CA ASN A 838 -8.28 45.64 2.85
C ASN A 838 -8.21 44.37 1.97
N THR A 839 -7.00 43.97 1.57
CA THR A 839 -6.75 42.68 0.92
C THR A 839 -6.19 41.70 1.94
N LEU A 840 -6.90 40.61 2.22
CA LEU A 840 -6.53 39.62 3.24
C LEU A 840 -6.28 38.25 2.62
N GLY A 841 -5.10 37.68 2.86
CA GLY A 841 -4.76 36.29 2.53
C GLY A 841 -4.59 35.46 3.79
N ILE A 842 -5.22 34.30 3.87
CA ILE A 842 -5.16 33.38 5.01
C ILE A 842 -4.71 32.01 4.53
N ASP A 843 -3.58 31.56 5.07
CA ASP A 843 -3.07 30.20 4.89
C ASP A 843 -3.55 29.32 6.05
N PHE A 844 -3.97 28.09 5.75
CA PHE A 844 -4.49 27.15 6.74
C PHE A 844 -4.18 25.69 6.38
N SER A 845 -4.14 24.85 7.40
CA SER A 845 -3.93 23.41 7.26
C SER A 845 -4.60 22.66 8.42
N THR A 846 -4.92 21.38 8.21
CA THR A 846 -5.30 20.45 9.28
C THR A 846 -4.09 19.90 10.04
N LEU A 847 -2.86 20.21 9.59
CA LEU A 847 -1.60 19.64 10.09
C LEU A 847 -1.64 18.10 10.12
N ARG A 848 -2.36 17.54 9.15
CA ARG A 848 -2.48 16.11 8.89
C ARG A 848 -1.87 15.80 7.53
N PHE A 849 -1.19 14.67 7.46
CA PHE A 849 -0.41 14.25 6.31
C PHE A 849 -1.07 13.08 5.57
N GLY A 850 -2.07 12.41 6.16
CA GLY A 850 -2.83 11.34 5.51
C GLY A 850 -3.92 11.84 4.55
N ALA A 851 -4.95 11.00 4.36
CA ALA A 851 -6.09 11.30 3.49
C ALA A 851 -6.75 12.66 3.80
N LEU A 852 -7.12 13.36 2.73
CA LEU A 852 -7.63 14.72 2.83
C LEU A 852 -9.15 14.74 3.00
N TYR A 853 -9.58 15.44 4.05
CA TYR A 853 -10.98 15.70 4.33
C TYR A 853 -11.43 17.02 3.75
N ALA A 854 -12.73 17.15 3.47
CA ALA A 854 -13.31 18.40 3.00
C ALA A 854 -13.12 19.51 4.04
N ILE A 855 -12.59 20.65 3.62
CA ILE A 855 -12.48 21.87 4.44
C ILE A 855 -13.48 22.88 3.91
N GLN A 856 -14.19 23.55 4.83
CA GLN A 856 -15.12 24.61 4.51
C GLN A 856 -14.75 25.90 5.23
N TYR A 857 -15.00 27.01 4.56
CA TYR A 857 -14.81 28.34 5.10
C TYR A 857 -15.99 29.26 4.78
N LYS A 858 -16.17 30.31 5.60
CA LYS A 858 -17.18 31.34 5.39
C LYS A 858 -16.71 32.66 6.00
N MET A 859 -16.76 33.75 5.25
CA MET A 859 -16.64 35.11 5.78
C MET A 859 -18.03 35.70 6.01
N GLU A 860 -18.46 35.77 7.26
CA GLU A 860 -19.73 36.44 7.58
C GLU A 860 -19.70 37.92 7.21
N GLY A 861 -20.76 38.38 6.54
CA GLY A 861 -20.86 39.74 5.99
C GLY A 861 -20.38 39.86 4.54
N ILE A 862 -19.75 38.81 3.99
CA ILE A 862 -19.30 38.75 2.58
C ILE A 862 -19.89 37.53 1.85
N ASP A 863 -19.89 36.37 2.50
CA ASP A 863 -20.34 35.11 1.91
C ASP A 863 -21.77 34.75 2.34
N ASP A 864 -22.62 34.41 1.37
CA ASP A 864 -23.99 33.96 1.63
C ASP A 864 -24.03 32.57 2.31
N ASP A 865 -23.22 31.63 1.82
CA ASP A 865 -23.16 30.24 2.28
C ASP A 865 -21.70 29.76 2.46
N TRP A 866 -21.51 28.62 3.11
CA TRP A 866 -20.20 27.97 3.25
C TRP A 866 -19.61 27.62 1.89
N LYS A 867 -18.32 27.93 1.73
CA LYS A 867 -17.51 27.59 0.55
C LYS A 867 -16.59 26.42 0.88
N ASN A 868 -16.33 25.54 -0.09
CA ASN A 868 -15.34 24.48 0.08
C ASN A 868 -13.95 25.02 -0.28
N ALA A 869 -13.01 24.89 0.65
CA ALA A 869 -11.60 24.96 0.31
C ALA A 869 -11.26 23.63 -0.34
N ALA A 870 -10.98 23.64 -1.65
CA ALA A 870 -10.56 22.46 -2.39
C ALA A 870 -9.15 22.01 -1.94
N GLN A 871 -8.23 21.76 -2.86
CA GLN A 871 -6.82 21.54 -2.51
C GLN A 871 -6.07 22.84 -2.15
N GLN A 872 -6.79 23.95 -1.97
CA GLN A 872 -6.19 25.23 -1.65
C GLN A 872 -5.92 25.32 -0.16
N SER A 873 -4.65 25.53 0.19
CA SER A 873 -4.21 25.86 1.55
C SER A 873 -4.31 27.35 1.87
N ARG A 874 -4.82 28.15 0.92
CA ARG A 874 -4.89 29.61 1.01
C ARG A 874 -6.22 30.12 0.49
N ILE A 875 -6.85 31.01 1.23
CA ILE A 875 -7.99 31.81 0.76
C ILE A 875 -7.63 33.29 0.72
N ASN A 876 -8.14 33.98 -0.30
CA ASN A 876 -7.87 35.40 -0.52
C ASN A 876 -9.19 36.17 -0.60
N TYR A 877 -9.31 37.21 0.23
CA TYR A 877 -10.34 38.23 0.12
C TYR A 877 -9.70 39.49 -0.48
N PRO A 878 -9.88 39.75 -1.78
CA PRO A 878 -9.18 40.84 -2.46
C PRO A 878 -9.58 42.22 -1.93
N PHE A 879 -10.80 42.34 -1.40
CA PHE A 879 -11.33 43.58 -0.85
C PHE A 879 -12.33 43.30 0.28
N LEU A 880 -12.08 43.90 1.45
CA LEU A 880 -12.99 43.92 2.58
C LEU A 880 -13.44 45.38 2.85
N PRO A 881 -14.74 45.69 2.71
CA PRO A 881 -15.28 47.00 3.12
C PRO A 881 -15.02 47.29 4.62
N PRO A 882 -15.06 48.55 5.07
CA PRO A 882 -15.04 48.86 6.50
C PRO A 882 -16.18 48.17 7.25
N GLY A 883 -15.85 47.44 8.32
CA GLY A 883 -16.83 46.66 9.08
C GLY A 883 -16.22 45.56 9.95
N PRO A 884 -17.01 44.96 10.84
CA PRO A 884 -16.65 43.74 11.55
C PRO A 884 -16.93 42.51 10.69
N TYR A 885 -16.02 41.54 10.74
CA TYR A 885 -16.15 40.26 10.05
C TYR A 885 -15.73 39.10 10.95
N ARG A 886 -16.29 37.93 10.68
CA ARG A 886 -15.84 36.67 11.28
C ARG A 886 -15.56 35.69 10.16
N LEU A 887 -14.30 35.28 10.06
CA LEU A 887 -13.88 34.24 9.15
C LEU A 887 -13.94 32.90 9.90
N LEU A 888 -14.80 32.01 9.42
CA LEU A 888 -15.07 30.72 10.04
C LEU A 888 -14.45 29.60 9.19
N PHE A 889 -13.91 28.58 9.86
CA PHE A 889 -13.43 27.36 9.25
C PHE A 889 -13.99 26.13 9.95
N ARG A 890 -14.24 25.07 9.19
CA ARG A 890 -14.52 23.73 9.72
C ARG A 890 -14.01 22.66 8.75
N THR A 891 -13.73 21.48 9.27
CA THR A 891 -13.47 20.29 8.45
C THR A 891 -14.43 19.18 8.88
N PHE A 892 -14.37 18.04 8.19
CA PHE A 892 -15.21 16.88 8.47
C PHE A 892 -14.35 15.64 8.64
N ASN A 893 -14.83 14.63 9.37
CA ASN A 893 -14.19 13.32 9.38
C ASN A 893 -14.80 12.40 8.30
N ALA A 894 -14.35 11.14 8.26
CA ALA A 894 -14.81 10.15 7.29
C ALA A 894 -16.31 9.80 7.39
N ASP A 895 -17.00 10.19 8.47
CA ASP A 895 -18.44 10.00 8.67
C ASP A 895 -19.27 11.25 8.42
N GLY A 896 -18.61 12.38 8.15
CA GLY A 896 -19.28 13.68 7.91
C GLY A 896 -19.59 14.44 9.19
N VAL A 897 -18.96 14.08 10.31
CA VAL A 897 -19.05 14.84 11.54
C VAL A 897 -18.15 16.07 11.42
N PRO A 898 -18.69 17.30 11.56
CA PRO A 898 -17.90 18.52 11.46
C PRO A 898 -17.02 18.73 12.70
N SER A 899 -15.87 19.38 12.51
CA SER A 899 -15.05 19.88 13.60
C SER A 899 -15.71 21.08 14.29
N ARG A 900 -15.18 21.41 15.48
CA ARG A 900 -15.49 22.71 16.09
C ARG A 900 -15.06 23.83 15.15
N THR A 901 -15.92 24.82 15.00
CA THR A 901 -15.65 25.96 14.12
C THR A 901 -14.50 26.78 14.66
N THR A 902 -13.46 26.94 13.85
CA THR A 902 -12.34 27.86 14.12
C THR A 902 -12.75 29.25 13.63
N VAL A 903 -12.54 30.28 14.44
CA VAL A 903 -13.00 31.65 14.15
C VAL A 903 -11.83 32.62 14.22
N LEU A 904 -11.65 33.43 13.17
CA LEU A 904 -10.80 34.61 13.18
C LEU A 904 -11.69 35.85 13.10
N SER A 905 -11.72 36.62 14.18
CA SER A 905 -12.44 37.90 14.25
C SER A 905 -11.61 39.00 13.60
N ILE A 906 -12.21 39.77 12.69
CA ILE A 906 -11.53 40.81 11.90
C ILE A 906 -12.35 42.10 11.99
N ARG A 907 -11.67 43.26 12.05
CA ARG A 907 -12.31 44.57 11.94
C ARG A 907 -11.54 45.47 11.01
N VAL A 908 -12.17 45.88 9.92
CA VAL A 908 -11.63 46.85 8.98
C VAL A 908 -12.13 48.24 9.35
N HIS A 909 -11.22 49.14 9.70
CA HIS A 909 -11.57 50.51 10.08
C HIS A 909 -11.85 51.37 8.83
N PRO A 910 -12.81 52.31 8.89
CA PRO A 910 -13.05 53.25 7.81
C PRO A 910 -11.85 54.22 7.67
N PRO A 911 -11.65 54.81 6.48
CA PRO A 911 -10.73 55.93 6.34
C PRO A 911 -11.09 57.05 7.32
N TRP A 912 -10.10 57.79 7.81
CA TRP A 912 -10.33 58.85 8.81
C TRP A 912 -11.38 59.87 8.35
N TYR A 913 -11.46 60.19 7.05
CA TYR A 913 -12.45 61.10 6.46
C TYR A 913 -13.87 60.52 6.33
N LYS A 914 -14.11 59.27 6.74
CA LYS A 914 -15.43 58.63 6.84
C LYS A 914 -15.82 58.31 8.28
N THR A 915 -15.16 58.93 9.25
CA THR A 915 -15.46 58.76 10.67
C THR A 915 -16.46 59.81 11.16
N TRP A 916 -17.24 59.48 12.20
CA TRP A 916 -18.26 60.38 12.73
C TRP A 916 -17.70 61.73 13.21
N TRP A 917 -16.50 61.74 13.81
CA TRP A 917 -15.87 62.97 14.27
C TRP A 917 -15.44 63.87 13.11
N PHE A 918 -15.00 63.28 11.99
CA PHE A 918 -14.65 64.05 10.81
C PHE A 918 -15.90 64.67 10.17
N TYR A 919 -16.99 63.89 10.06
CA TYR A 919 -18.28 64.46 9.63
C TYR A 919 -18.78 65.56 10.56
N THR A 920 -18.53 65.44 11.87
CA THR A 920 -18.87 66.48 12.84
C THR A 920 -18.00 67.73 12.65
N LEU A 921 -16.69 67.58 12.40
CA LEU A 921 -15.81 68.71 12.08
C LEU A 921 -16.22 69.42 10.78
N VAL A 922 -16.62 68.67 9.76
CA VAL A 922 -17.10 69.23 8.48
C VAL A 922 -18.49 69.85 8.60
N ALA A 923 -19.32 69.38 9.53
CA ALA A 923 -20.66 69.94 9.76
C ALA A 923 -20.64 71.18 10.67
N VAL A 924 -19.61 71.33 11.51
CA VAL A 924 -19.45 72.44 12.47
C VAL A 924 -18.55 73.55 11.93
N GLY A 925 -17.61 73.24 11.02
CA GLY A 925 -16.83 74.21 10.27
C GLY A 925 -17.52 74.63 8.98
#